data_AF-A0A6J6GE54-F1
#
_entry.id   AF-A0A6J6GE54-F1
#
_cell.length_a   1.000
_cell.length_b   1.000
_cell.length_c   1.000
_cell.angle_alpha   90.00
_cell.angle_beta   90.00
_cell.angle_gamma   90.00
#
_symmetry.space_group_name_H-M   'P 1'
#
loop_
_entity.id
_entity.type
_entity.pdbx_description
1 polymer ?
#
loop_
_entity_poly.entity_id
_entity_poly.type
_entity_poly.pdbx_seq_one_letter_code
_entity_poly.pdbx_strand_id
1 'polypeptide(L)'
;MAISFSRPDPASPAAVGSAAFPTNRRGFDQAEVRDFLKMVAAEMARLQERERFLEGELRAMQTRGMSAPGRLDEETVTTLLGEEAARVLTAARDASTQIRDRAEESATRLVKDAAEDAVRIRESAVIEAARIRDDSAHDAEAEIDMAKQQGRDMVNEAREYREKVLSELGRRRDAARSQIEQLLHGRDRLLNAFERARIASEDVIGNLTDAHDEPEFIVDLSPTTGPIPIVNPEHPSVKMFDREAEEEVVETKAPEVVGATVIFDHESEIEAIDTEDTLEVEIEIVSEISVHTPVSEHPVHMPAEVVVTPVVEAVEVVEAVETTQTNVVSLFGRGRRTDLPEVEEEVATPEVVEEVAAVEETVAVDEPAPVRKAAPIADDIFAKLRAGSVVDVAEKAAVIAPTAPPAAEKKSVAKKVKEKPAVIAADPARFETRNEALAAQVVTAARKLKRVLADEQNSVLEHLRAKKSSLDIDAILGTVDEHALRYATAISDESMAAASAGAKSVKDSGGSSRRVTQKAISTHTTATIASGLVAGFREEARIAIGEAEGDREVLASLMRDVYRKWKMDSIDTHVDDIACSSYSKGAYLALEPGTSISWMVDPVSHCCSECEDNSLAGMVTRGDDFPTGDVHPPAHAGCRCLVCPA
;
A
#
# COMPACT_ATOMS: atom_id res chain seq x y z
N MET A 1 -22.91 28.28 111.52
CA MET A 1 -22.16 28.11 110.26
C MET A 1 -20.71 27.82 110.63
N ALA A 2 -20.28 26.56 110.51
CA ALA A 2 -18.91 26.17 110.80
C ALA A 2 -18.07 26.43 109.55
N ILE A 3 -17.28 27.51 109.55
CA ILE A 3 -16.31 27.78 108.50
C ILE A 3 -15.16 26.81 108.75
N SER A 4 -15.14 25.71 107.98
CA SER A 4 -14.00 24.82 107.91
C SER A 4 -12.85 25.58 107.25
N PHE A 5 -11.95 26.15 108.05
CA PHE A 5 -10.68 26.67 107.56
C PHE A 5 -9.90 25.48 107.01
N SER A 6 -9.87 25.34 105.69
CA SER A 6 -8.96 24.45 105.01
C SER A 6 -7.54 24.81 105.47
N ARG A 7 -6.81 23.84 106.05
CA ARG A 7 -5.42 24.05 106.43
C ARG A 7 -4.66 24.60 105.21
N PRO A 8 -3.98 25.75 105.33
CA PRO A 8 -3.22 26.31 104.22
C PRO A 8 -2.16 25.32 103.76
N ASP A 9 -1.94 25.22 102.46
CA ASP A 9 -0.94 24.31 101.88
C ASP A 9 0.48 24.83 102.16
N PRO A 10 1.32 24.11 102.93
CA PRO A 10 2.67 24.55 103.25
C PRO A 10 3.62 24.53 102.03
N ALA A 11 3.24 23.89 100.92
CA ALA A 11 4.07 23.78 99.72
C ALA A 11 3.99 24.99 98.78
N SER A 12 2.97 25.86 98.94
CA SER A 12 2.77 27.03 98.08
C SER A 12 3.14 28.34 98.80
N PRO A 13 4.08 29.14 98.27
CA PRO A 13 4.45 30.43 98.85
C PRO A 13 3.27 31.40 99.01
N ALA A 14 2.33 31.37 98.05
CA ALA A 14 1.13 32.20 98.09
C ALA A 14 0.14 31.75 99.18
N ALA A 15 0.06 30.45 99.45
CA ALA A 15 -0.79 29.89 100.50
C ALA A 15 -0.20 30.14 101.90
N VAL A 16 1.13 30.11 102.05
CA VAL A 16 1.82 30.51 103.29
C VAL A 16 1.61 31.99 103.58
N GLY A 17 1.71 32.87 102.56
CA GLY A 17 1.51 34.31 102.72
C GLY A 17 0.07 34.72 103.01
N SER A 18 -0.92 33.91 102.62
CA SER A 18 -2.35 34.16 102.86
C SER A 18 -2.95 33.30 103.98
N ALA A 19 -2.12 32.56 104.72
CA ALA A 19 -2.55 31.69 105.81
C ALA A 19 -3.22 32.49 106.94
N ALA A 20 -4.44 32.10 107.32
CA ALA A 20 -5.18 32.66 108.44
C ALA A 20 -5.32 31.62 109.57
N PHE A 21 -5.14 32.06 110.81
CA PHE A 21 -5.20 31.21 112.01
C PHE A 21 -6.36 31.67 112.92
N PRO A 22 -6.97 30.76 113.70
CA PRO A 22 -7.96 31.15 114.69
C PRO A 22 -7.33 32.02 115.78
N THR A 23 -8.14 32.90 116.37
CA THR A 23 -7.73 33.81 117.44
C THR A 23 -8.22 33.31 118.79
N ASN A 24 -7.32 33.34 119.79
CA ASN A 24 -7.63 33.18 121.20
C ASN A 24 -7.80 34.57 121.86
N ARG A 25 -8.25 34.59 123.13
CA ARG A 25 -8.57 35.82 123.89
C ARG A 25 -7.43 36.87 123.95
N ARG A 26 -6.22 36.49 123.56
CA ARG A 26 -5.04 37.36 123.31
C ARG A 26 -4.27 36.88 122.06
N GLY A 27 -4.72 37.28 120.86
CA GLY A 27 -4.00 37.04 119.59
C GLY A 27 -4.27 35.69 118.92
N PHE A 28 -3.51 35.36 117.87
CA PHE A 28 -3.63 34.07 117.16
C PHE A 28 -3.28 32.87 118.06
N ASP A 29 -3.86 31.71 117.78
CA ASP A 29 -3.53 30.47 118.48
C ASP A 29 -2.06 30.07 118.21
N GLN A 30 -1.24 30.16 119.25
CA GLN A 30 0.19 29.88 119.16
C GLN A 30 0.48 28.41 118.83
N ALA A 31 -0.42 27.47 119.18
CA ALA A 31 -0.23 26.06 118.88
C ALA A 31 -0.37 25.81 117.37
N GLU A 32 -1.46 26.31 116.77
CA GLU A 32 -1.72 26.14 115.34
C GLU A 32 -0.71 26.87 114.45
N VAL A 33 -0.30 28.07 114.84
CA VAL A 33 0.74 28.82 114.11
C VAL A 33 2.08 28.07 114.17
N ARG A 34 2.48 27.55 115.34
CA ARG A 34 3.72 26.79 115.47
C ARG A 34 3.68 25.49 114.68
N ASP A 35 2.56 24.79 114.68
CA ASP A 35 2.44 23.54 113.93
C ASP A 35 2.43 23.80 112.42
N PHE A 36 1.83 24.90 111.95
CA PHE A 36 1.96 25.33 110.56
C PHE A 36 3.39 25.71 110.18
N LEU A 37 4.09 26.48 111.02
CA LEU A 37 5.50 26.83 110.79
C LEU A 37 6.41 25.59 110.76
N LYS A 38 6.13 24.57 111.58
CA LYS A 38 6.84 23.27 111.50
C LYS A 38 6.58 22.56 110.17
N MET A 39 5.35 22.58 109.67
CA MET A 39 5.00 22.00 108.36
C MET A 39 5.69 22.75 107.22
N VAL A 40 5.71 24.09 107.25
CA VAL A 40 6.43 24.92 106.29
C VAL A 40 7.95 24.67 106.36
N ALA A 41 8.51 24.56 107.55
CA ALA A 41 9.94 24.23 107.73
C ALA A 41 10.29 22.83 107.17
N ALA A 42 9.41 21.85 107.34
CA ALA A 42 9.58 20.51 106.78
C ALA A 42 9.52 20.51 105.25
N GLU A 43 8.58 21.24 104.64
CA GLU A 43 8.51 21.37 103.18
C GLU A 43 9.69 22.18 102.62
N MET A 44 10.16 23.21 103.32
CA MET A 44 11.38 23.92 102.94
C MET A 44 12.62 23.01 102.98
N ALA A 45 12.75 22.17 104.01
CA ALA A 45 13.85 21.21 104.09
C ALA A 45 13.79 20.18 102.93
N ARG A 46 12.59 19.68 102.63
CA ARG A 46 12.36 18.76 101.49
C ARG A 46 12.69 19.41 100.15
N LEU A 47 12.29 20.67 99.95
CA LEU A 47 12.61 21.42 98.73
C LEU A 47 14.11 21.69 98.61
N GLN A 48 14.80 22.03 99.71
CA GLN A 48 16.26 22.19 99.72
C GLN A 48 17.00 20.88 99.44
N GLU A 49 16.53 19.75 99.96
CA GLU A 49 17.09 18.43 99.64
C GLU A 49 16.86 18.07 98.18
N ARG A 50 15.67 18.36 97.64
CA ARG A 50 15.36 18.14 96.23
C ARG A 50 16.15 19.07 95.31
N GLU A 51 16.36 20.32 95.70
CA GLU A 51 17.22 21.26 94.99
C GLU A 51 18.66 20.78 95.02
N ARG A 52 19.20 20.34 96.16
CA ARG A 52 20.53 19.73 96.23
C ARG A 52 20.64 18.45 95.41
N PHE A 53 19.60 17.63 95.37
CA PHE A 53 19.55 16.43 94.54
C PHE A 53 19.56 16.79 93.06
N LEU A 54 18.70 17.71 92.63
CA LEU A 54 18.62 18.17 91.23
C LEU A 54 19.88 18.94 90.83
N GLU A 55 20.45 19.77 91.70
CA GLU A 55 21.75 20.39 91.47
C GLU A 55 22.87 19.34 91.42
N GLY A 56 22.78 18.29 92.22
CA GLY A 56 23.69 17.15 92.20
C GLY A 56 23.57 16.38 90.89
N GLU A 57 22.36 16.17 90.39
CA GLU A 57 22.06 15.50 89.12
C GLU A 57 22.43 16.39 87.93
N LEU A 58 22.23 17.70 88.03
CA LEU A 58 22.61 18.68 87.02
C LEU A 58 24.12 18.86 86.99
N ARG A 59 24.79 18.92 88.15
CA ARG A 59 26.26 18.83 88.23
C ARG A 59 26.73 17.48 87.72
N ALA A 60 26.05 16.37 88.02
CA ALA A 60 26.41 15.04 87.52
C ALA A 60 26.25 14.93 86.00
N MET A 61 25.19 15.50 85.42
CA MET A 61 24.94 15.58 83.98
C MET A 61 25.90 16.55 83.31
N GLN A 62 26.20 17.68 83.94
CA GLN A 62 27.23 18.62 83.50
C GLN A 62 28.61 17.98 83.58
N THR A 63 28.96 17.23 84.63
CA THR A 63 30.22 16.46 84.68
C THR A 63 30.17 15.25 83.76
N ARG A 64 29.00 14.68 83.46
CA ARG A 64 28.88 13.64 82.43
C ARG A 64 29.06 14.22 81.03
N GLY A 65 28.72 15.51 80.86
CA GLY A 65 28.97 16.30 79.66
C GLY A 65 30.32 17.05 79.63
N MET A 66 30.99 17.26 80.78
CA MET A 66 32.17 18.14 80.94
C MET A 66 33.36 17.47 81.63
N SER A 67 33.20 16.35 82.34
CA SER A 67 34.30 15.51 82.88
C SER A 67 34.80 14.51 81.85
N ALA A 68 35.01 15.03 80.65
CA ALA A 68 36.15 14.67 79.83
C ALA A 68 36.64 15.97 79.18
N PRO A 69 37.57 16.72 79.81
CA PRO A 69 38.24 17.83 79.14
C PRO A 69 39.15 17.22 78.06
N GLY A 70 38.55 16.95 76.88
CA GLY A 70 39.20 16.38 75.70
C GLY A 70 38.44 15.31 74.90
N ARG A 71 37.10 15.14 74.99
CA ARG A 71 36.44 13.93 74.40
C ARG A 71 35.15 14.15 73.61
N LEU A 72 35.19 15.06 72.65
CA LEU A 72 34.92 14.68 71.28
C LEU A 72 36.28 14.83 70.60
N ASP A 73 37.17 13.85 70.78
CA ASP A 73 38.37 13.82 69.95
C ASP A 73 37.90 13.88 68.51
N GLU A 74 38.60 14.64 67.67
CA GLU A 74 38.32 14.73 66.24
C GLU A 74 38.17 13.32 65.63
N GLU A 75 38.92 12.36 66.15
CA GLU A 75 38.81 10.92 65.87
C GLU A 75 37.44 10.32 66.21
N THR A 76 36.86 10.57 67.39
CA THR A 76 35.53 10.04 67.77
C THR A 76 34.35 10.67 67.01
N VAL A 77 34.47 11.94 66.61
CA VAL A 77 33.44 12.61 65.79
C VAL A 77 33.52 12.09 64.36
N THR A 78 34.74 11.92 63.83
CA THR A 78 34.94 11.36 62.48
C THR A 78 34.49 9.91 62.40
N THR A 79 34.64 9.10 63.45
CA THR A 79 34.10 7.72 63.45
C THR A 79 32.57 7.69 63.47
N LEU A 80 31.91 8.47 64.34
CA LEU A 80 30.44 8.50 64.39
C LEU A 80 29.82 9.10 63.13
N LEU A 81 30.45 10.13 62.56
CA LEU A 81 30.05 10.68 61.26
C LEU A 81 30.28 9.67 60.13
N GLY A 82 31.39 8.91 60.18
CA GLY A 82 31.68 7.84 59.24
C GLY A 82 30.68 6.69 59.30
N GLU A 83 30.27 6.26 60.50
CA GLU A 83 29.24 5.24 60.71
C GLU A 83 27.85 5.70 60.24
N GLU A 84 27.48 6.94 60.51
CA GLU A 84 26.19 7.48 60.07
C GLU A 84 26.18 7.70 58.55
N ALA A 85 27.29 8.20 57.97
CA ALA A 85 27.45 8.30 56.53
C ALA A 85 27.40 6.93 55.86
N ALA A 86 28.02 5.89 56.46
CA ALA A 86 27.93 4.52 55.97
C ALA A 86 26.49 4.00 55.99
N ARG A 87 25.73 4.23 57.08
CA ARG A 87 24.31 3.86 57.16
C ARG A 87 23.45 4.56 56.12
N VAL A 88 23.63 5.86 55.92
CA VAL A 88 22.92 6.62 54.89
C VAL A 88 23.26 6.11 53.49
N LEU A 89 24.53 5.80 53.21
CA LEU A 89 24.94 5.24 51.93
C LEU A 89 24.36 3.84 51.68
N THR A 90 24.27 2.99 52.70
CA THR A 90 23.64 1.67 52.58
C THR A 90 22.14 1.80 52.34
N ALA A 91 21.44 2.65 53.11
CA ALA A 91 20.02 2.92 52.88
C ALA A 91 19.74 3.51 51.50
N ALA A 92 20.61 4.40 51.00
CA ALA A 92 20.51 4.96 49.66
C ALA A 92 20.75 3.89 48.57
N ARG A 93 21.67 2.95 48.79
CA ARG A 93 21.90 1.80 47.89
C ARG A 93 20.70 0.87 47.87
N ASP A 94 20.15 0.51 49.02
CA ASP A 94 18.96 -0.36 49.12
C ASP A 94 17.71 0.29 48.51
N ALA A 95 17.55 1.60 48.68
CA ALA A 95 16.49 2.34 47.98
C ALA A 95 16.71 2.34 46.46
N SER A 96 17.96 2.48 46.02
CA SER A 96 18.31 2.47 44.60
C SER A 96 18.07 1.10 43.98
N THR A 97 18.41 -0.01 44.65
CA THR A 97 18.12 -1.37 44.16
C THR A 97 16.62 -1.59 44.05
N GLN A 98 15.84 -1.24 45.08
CA GLN A 98 14.38 -1.34 45.01
C GLN A 98 13.74 -0.50 43.88
N ILE A 99 14.31 0.67 43.56
CA ILE A 99 13.85 1.48 42.43
C ILE A 99 14.16 0.76 41.11
N ARG A 100 15.36 0.17 40.99
CA ARG A 100 15.76 -0.60 39.80
C ARG A 100 14.87 -1.83 39.61
N ASP A 101 14.61 -2.59 40.66
CA ASP A 101 13.77 -3.80 40.60
C ASP A 101 12.33 -3.45 40.17
N ARG A 102 11.73 -2.41 40.75
CA ARG A 102 10.39 -1.95 40.33
C ARG A 102 10.36 -1.41 38.90
N ALA A 103 11.42 -0.72 38.48
CA ALA A 103 11.53 -0.24 37.10
C ALA A 103 11.66 -1.42 36.12
N GLU A 104 12.42 -2.46 36.47
CA GLU A 104 12.57 -3.67 35.68
C GLU A 104 11.26 -4.47 35.59
N GLU A 105 10.54 -4.65 36.70
CA GLU A 105 9.21 -5.27 36.70
C GLU A 105 8.19 -4.47 35.88
N SER A 106 8.20 -3.13 35.98
CA SER A 106 7.33 -2.29 35.17
C SER A 106 7.70 -2.37 33.69
N ALA A 107 8.99 -2.42 33.35
CA ALA A 107 9.45 -2.54 31.97
C ALA A 107 9.07 -3.90 31.38
N THR A 108 9.26 -5.00 32.11
CA THR A 108 8.88 -6.33 31.64
C THR A 108 7.38 -6.47 31.43
N ARG A 109 6.55 -5.88 32.30
CA ARG A 109 5.10 -5.80 32.08
C ARG A 109 4.73 -5.00 30.84
N LEU A 110 5.31 -3.81 30.68
CA LEU A 110 5.04 -2.96 29.50
C LEU A 110 5.45 -3.66 28.19
N VAL A 111 6.59 -4.36 28.18
CA VAL A 111 7.04 -5.11 27.00
C VAL A 111 6.09 -6.27 26.70
N LYS A 112 5.60 -6.97 27.72
CA LYS A 112 4.65 -8.06 27.55
C LYS A 112 3.30 -7.56 27.02
N ASP A 113 2.75 -6.51 27.61
CA ASP A 113 1.48 -5.92 27.17
C ASP A 113 1.59 -5.40 25.73
N ALA A 114 2.70 -4.73 25.39
CA ALA A 114 2.97 -4.28 24.03
C ALA A 114 3.11 -5.44 23.04
N ALA A 115 3.72 -6.56 23.44
CA ALA A 115 3.84 -7.75 22.60
C ALA A 115 2.48 -8.42 22.35
N GLU A 116 1.65 -8.54 23.39
CA GLU A 116 0.29 -9.08 23.28
C GLU A 116 -0.61 -8.19 22.41
N ASP A 117 -0.51 -6.86 22.56
CA ASP A 117 -1.23 -5.92 21.71
C ASP A 117 -0.75 -5.99 20.25
N ALA A 118 0.56 -6.13 20.01
CA ALA A 118 1.11 -6.32 18.67
C ALA A 118 0.64 -7.64 18.02
N VAL A 119 0.47 -8.71 18.79
CA VAL A 119 -0.14 -9.96 18.30
C VAL A 119 -1.60 -9.72 17.92
N ARG A 120 -2.38 -9.09 18.81
CA ARG A 120 -3.81 -8.82 18.56
C ARG A 120 -4.02 -7.95 17.31
N ILE A 121 -3.19 -6.93 17.12
CA ILE A 121 -3.23 -6.07 15.94
C ILE A 121 -2.93 -6.90 14.68
N ARG A 122 -1.89 -7.73 14.70
CA ARG A 122 -1.54 -8.61 13.57
C ARG A 122 -2.66 -9.58 13.22
N GLU A 123 -3.26 -10.24 14.20
CA GLU A 123 -4.40 -11.14 13.98
C GLU A 123 -5.59 -10.41 13.36
N SER A 124 -5.94 -9.22 13.87
CA SER A 124 -7.03 -8.42 13.32
C SER A 124 -6.75 -7.98 11.87
N ALA A 125 -5.50 -7.61 11.57
CA ALA A 125 -5.09 -7.24 10.22
C ALA A 125 -5.11 -8.44 9.25
N VAL A 126 -4.76 -9.64 9.72
CA VAL A 126 -4.83 -10.87 8.91
C VAL A 126 -6.28 -11.22 8.58
N ILE A 127 -7.19 -11.12 9.55
CA ILE A 127 -8.62 -11.39 9.34
C ILE A 127 -9.21 -10.38 8.35
N GLU A 128 -8.88 -9.10 8.50
CA GLU A 128 -9.39 -8.07 7.59
C GLU A 128 -8.80 -8.22 6.18
N ALA A 129 -7.51 -8.52 6.06
CA ALA A 129 -6.88 -8.82 4.77
C ALA A 129 -7.50 -10.05 4.09
N ALA A 130 -7.92 -11.07 4.86
CA ALA A 130 -8.63 -12.22 4.32
C ALA A 130 -10.01 -11.82 3.77
N ARG A 131 -10.78 -11.01 4.50
CA ARG A 131 -12.08 -10.49 4.03
C ARG A 131 -11.95 -9.68 2.75
N ILE A 132 -10.99 -8.77 2.69
CA ILE A 132 -10.77 -7.95 1.48
C ILE A 132 -10.44 -8.84 0.27
N ARG A 133 -9.65 -9.90 0.46
CA ARG A 133 -9.33 -10.84 -0.63
C ARG A 133 -10.55 -11.62 -1.08
N ASP A 134 -11.36 -12.11 -0.13
CA ASP A 134 -12.58 -12.87 -0.45
C ASP A 134 -13.61 -11.99 -1.17
N ASP A 135 -13.81 -10.75 -0.70
CA ASP A 135 -14.70 -9.77 -1.34
C ASP A 135 -14.21 -9.42 -2.75
N SER A 136 -12.90 -9.16 -2.90
CA SER A 136 -12.30 -8.87 -4.21
C SER A 136 -12.40 -10.05 -5.18
N ALA A 137 -12.25 -11.29 -4.68
CA ALA A 137 -12.41 -12.49 -5.48
C ALA A 137 -13.87 -12.65 -5.93
N HIS A 138 -14.83 -12.38 -5.05
CA HIS A 138 -16.24 -12.44 -5.38
C HIS A 138 -16.64 -11.40 -6.43
N ASP A 139 -16.15 -10.17 -6.32
CA ASP A 139 -16.40 -9.11 -7.29
C ASP A 139 -15.81 -9.47 -8.67
N ALA A 140 -14.58 -10.00 -8.70
CA ALA A 140 -13.95 -10.47 -9.93
C ALA A 140 -14.73 -11.62 -10.57
N GLU A 141 -15.22 -12.59 -9.79
CA GLU A 141 -16.08 -13.67 -10.28
C GLU A 141 -17.39 -13.14 -10.88
N ALA A 142 -18.03 -12.17 -10.21
CA ALA A 142 -19.24 -11.55 -10.69
C ALA A 142 -19.03 -10.80 -12.03
N GLU A 143 -17.94 -10.06 -12.17
CA GLU A 143 -17.58 -9.39 -13.43
C GLU A 143 -17.29 -10.39 -14.56
N ILE A 144 -16.57 -11.47 -14.26
CA ILE A 144 -16.29 -12.54 -15.21
C ILE A 144 -17.60 -13.18 -15.69
N ASP A 145 -18.54 -13.44 -14.79
CA ASP A 145 -19.82 -14.06 -15.14
C ASP A 145 -20.72 -13.12 -15.95
N MET A 146 -20.69 -11.81 -15.67
CA MET A 146 -21.31 -10.79 -16.51
C MET A 146 -20.69 -10.77 -17.91
N ALA A 147 -19.37 -10.78 -18.03
CA ALA A 147 -18.68 -10.80 -19.32
C ALA A 147 -18.99 -12.08 -20.12
N LYS A 148 -19.05 -13.24 -19.45
CA LYS A 148 -19.47 -14.50 -20.09
C LYS A 148 -20.91 -14.41 -20.59
N GLN A 149 -21.81 -13.77 -19.83
CA GLN A 149 -23.20 -13.59 -20.25
C GLN A 149 -23.29 -12.69 -21.49
N GLN A 150 -22.57 -11.56 -21.50
CA GLN A 150 -22.49 -10.69 -22.67
C GLN A 150 -21.93 -11.43 -23.89
N GLY A 151 -20.89 -12.25 -23.71
CA GLY A 151 -20.36 -13.09 -24.78
C GLY A 151 -21.39 -14.09 -25.33
N ARG A 152 -22.22 -14.69 -24.48
CA ARG A 152 -23.32 -15.57 -24.91
C ARG A 152 -24.37 -14.79 -25.71
N ASP A 153 -24.74 -13.60 -25.23
CA ASP A 153 -25.75 -12.77 -25.89
C ASP A 153 -25.27 -12.30 -27.27
N MET A 154 -24.01 -11.87 -27.40
CA MET A 154 -23.40 -11.53 -28.68
C MET A 154 -23.40 -12.69 -29.69
N VAL A 155 -23.11 -13.92 -29.22
CA VAL A 155 -23.15 -15.10 -30.09
C VAL A 155 -24.58 -15.39 -30.55
N ASN A 156 -25.57 -15.21 -29.68
CA ASN A 156 -26.98 -15.36 -30.06
C ASN A 156 -27.39 -14.30 -31.09
N GLU A 157 -27.03 -13.03 -30.90
CA GLU A 157 -27.27 -11.96 -31.86
C GLU A 157 -26.62 -12.25 -33.23
N ALA A 158 -25.38 -12.75 -33.23
CA ALA A 158 -24.68 -13.13 -34.46
C ALA A 158 -25.38 -14.30 -35.17
N ARG A 159 -25.90 -15.28 -34.43
CA ARG A 159 -26.69 -16.39 -34.99
C ARG A 159 -27.99 -15.89 -35.60
N GLU A 160 -28.70 -15.00 -34.92
CA GLU A 160 -29.92 -14.38 -35.46
C GLU A 160 -29.63 -13.55 -36.72
N TYR A 161 -28.53 -12.80 -36.74
CA TYR A 161 -28.12 -12.04 -37.91
C TYR A 161 -27.80 -12.98 -39.08
N ARG A 162 -27.07 -14.07 -38.83
CA ARG A 162 -26.79 -15.10 -39.85
C ARG A 162 -28.09 -15.68 -40.40
N GLU A 163 -29.05 -16.03 -39.55
CA GLU A 163 -30.34 -16.56 -39.98
C GLU A 163 -31.09 -15.56 -40.86
N LYS A 164 -31.12 -14.28 -40.47
CA LYS A 164 -31.69 -13.20 -41.27
C LYS A 164 -31.03 -13.11 -42.65
N VAL A 165 -29.70 -13.10 -42.72
CA VAL A 165 -28.94 -13.05 -43.98
C VAL A 165 -29.22 -14.27 -44.84
N LEU A 166 -29.21 -15.49 -44.27
CA LEU A 166 -29.51 -16.71 -45.01
C LEU A 166 -30.94 -16.71 -45.55
N SER A 167 -31.91 -16.20 -44.78
CA SER A 167 -33.29 -16.05 -45.24
C SER A 167 -33.40 -15.08 -46.42
N GLU A 168 -32.67 -13.98 -46.38
CA GLU A 168 -32.65 -12.97 -47.44
C GLU A 168 -31.96 -13.49 -48.71
N LEU A 169 -30.84 -14.19 -48.57
CA LEU A 169 -30.17 -14.87 -49.69
C LEU A 169 -31.07 -15.95 -50.30
N GLY A 170 -31.85 -16.67 -49.48
CA GLY A 170 -32.89 -17.58 -49.95
C GLY A 170 -33.93 -16.87 -50.82
N ARG A 171 -34.50 -15.77 -50.33
CA ARG A 171 -35.47 -14.96 -51.10
C ARG A 171 -34.90 -14.46 -52.42
N ARG A 172 -33.65 -13.97 -52.44
CA ARG A 172 -32.98 -13.50 -53.67
C ARG A 172 -32.74 -14.64 -54.66
N ARG A 173 -32.33 -15.82 -54.17
CA ARG A 173 -32.15 -17.02 -55.00
C ARG A 173 -33.46 -17.43 -55.65
N ASP A 174 -34.54 -17.47 -54.90
CA ASP A 174 -35.85 -17.87 -55.41
C ASP A 174 -36.42 -16.84 -56.39
N ALA A 175 -36.20 -15.53 -56.13
CA ALA A 175 -36.52 -14.48 -57.09
C ALA A 175 -35.72 -14.61 -58.40
N ALA A 176 -34.42 -14.89 -58.31
CA ALA A 176 -33.57 -15.12 -59.49
C ALA A 176 -34.00 -16.38 -60.27
N ARG A 177 -34.36 -17.47 -59.58
CA ARG A 177 -34.93 -18.68 -60.21
C ARG A 177 -36.23 -18.36 -60.95
N SER A 178 -37.14 -17.59 -60.33
CA SER A 178 -38.37 -17.16 -60.98
C SER A 178 -38.11 -16.32 -62.25
N GLN A 179 -37.11 -15.43 -62.22
CA GLN A 179 -36.71 -14.67 -63.40
C GLN A 179 -36.16 -15.57 -64.51
N ILE A 180 -35.33 -16.57 -64.17
CA ILE A 180 -34.82 -17.55 -65.14
C ILE A 180 -35.99 -18.33 -65.76
N GLU A 181 -36.94 -18.79 -64.95
CA GLU A 181 -38.14 -19.46 -65.46
C GLU A 181 -38.93 -18.55 -66.41
N GLN A 182 -39.14 -17.28 -66.08
CA GLN A 182 -39.80 -16.32 -66.97
C GLN A 182 -39.07 -16.14 -68.29
N LEU A 183 -37.73 -16.07 -68.26
CA LEU A 183 -36.89 -15.97 -69.46
C LEU A 183 -36.97 -17.26 -70.30
N LEU A 184 -37.00 -18.43 -69.69
CA LEU A 184 -37.18 -19.71 -70.40
C LEU A 184 -38.56 -19.76 -71.09
N HIS A 185 -39.64 -19.40 -70.39
CA HIS A 185 -40.97 -19.27 -71.00
C HIS A 185 -41.01 -18.20 -72.10
N GLY A 186 -40.24 -17.11 -71.95
CA GLY A 186 -40.06 -16.09 -72.99
C GLY A 186 -39.35 -16.65 -74.23
N ARG A 187 -38.25 -17.38 -74.03
CA ARG A 187 -37.52 -18.10 -75.07
C ARG A 187 -38.40 -19.09 -75.80
N ASP A 188 -39.14 -19.93 -75.09
CA ASP A 188 -40.01 -20.95 -75.71
C ASP A 188 -41.14 -20.30 -76.52
N ARG A 189 -41.69 -19.19 -76.04
CA ARG A 189 -42.65 -18.38 -76.81
C ARG A 189 -42.06 -17.84 -78.10
N LEU A 190 -40.82 -17.32 -78.06
CA LEU A 190 -40.11 -16.85 -79.24
C LEU A 190 -39.79 -17.98 -80.21
N LEU A 191 -39.29 -19.12 -79.71
CA LEU A 191 -39.04 -20.31 -80.54
C LEU A 191 -40.30 -20.77 -81.25
N ASN A 192 -41.43 -20.85 -80.54
CA ASN A 192 -42.72 -21.19 -81.15
C ASN A 192 -43.24 -20.13 -82.14
N ALA A 193 -42.88 -18.86 -81.99
CA ALA A 193 -43.22 -17.81 -82.96
C ALA A 193 -42.37 -17.92 -84.23
N PHE A 194 -41.07 -18.17 -84.09
CA PHE A 194 -40.17 -18.42 -85.21
C PHE A 194 -40.52 -19.69 -85.97
N GLU A 195 -40.88 -20.78 -85.28
CA GLU A 195 -41.31 -22.02 -85.94
C GLU A 195 -42.59 -21.81 -86.76
N ARG A 196 -43.56 -21.06 -86.22
CA ARG A 196 -44.76 -20.67 -86.97
C ARG A 196 -44.45 -19.79 -88.18
N ALA A 197 -43.56 -18.82 -88.04
CA ALA A 197 -43.12 -17.97 -89.14
C ALA A 197 -42.40 -18.78 -90.23
N ARG A 198 -41.59 -19.78 -89.84
CA ARG A 198 -40.94 -20.72 -90.74
C ARG A 198 -41.97 -21.53 -91.54
N ILE A 199 -42.93 -22.17 -90.87
CA ILE A 199 -43.99 -22.95 -91.54
C ILE A 199 -44.77 -22.06 -92.52
N ALA A 200 -45.15 -20.85 -92.11
CA ALA A 200 -45.83 -19.89 -92.98
C ALA A 200 -44.98 -19.49 -94.19
N SER A 201 -43.66 -19.37 -94.02
CA SER A 201 -42.73 -19.06 -95.12
C SER A 201 -42.57 -20.24 -96.07
N GLU A 202 -42.45 -21.46 -95.55
CA GLU A 202 -42.42 -22.70 -96.34
C GLU A 202 -43.72 -22.87 -97.15
N ASP A 203 -44.88 -22.55 -96.57
CA ASP A 203 -46.18 -22.53 -97.26
C ASP A 203 -46.23 -21.49 -98.40
N VAL A 204 -45.72 -20.27 -98.18
CA VAL A 204 -45.60 -19.26 -99.24
C VAL A 204 -44.68 -19.71 -100.36
N ILE A 205 -43.54 -20.36 -100.05
CA ILE A 205 -42.62 -20.90 -101.06
C ILE A 205 -43.28 -22.05 -101.84
N GLY A 206 -44.03 -22.92 -101.16
CA GLY A 206 -44.84 -23.96 -101.80
C GLY A 206 -45.84 -23.37 -102.80
N ASN A 207 -46.64 -22.39 -102.36
CA ASN A 207 -47.58 -21.67 -103.22
C ASN A 207 -46.88 -20.95 -104.40
N LEU A 208 -45.68 -20.40 -104.21
CA LEU A 208 -44.88 -19.81 -105.31
C LEU A 208 -44.38 -20.85 -106.31
N THR A 209 -44.03 -22.04 -105.82
CA THR A 209 -43.56 -23.16 -106.65
C THR A 209 -44.71 -23.72 -107.48
N ASP A 210 -45.90 -23.89 -106.88
CA ASP A 210 -47.12 -24.29 -107.58
C ASP A 210 -47.58 -23.23 -108.60
N ALA A 211 -47.36 -21.94 -108.32
CA ALA A 211 -47.62 -20.85 -109.26
C ALA A 211 -46.64 -20.81 -110.47
N HIS A 212 -45.54 -21.57 -110.44
CA HIS A 212 -44.59 -21.67 -111.55
C HIS A 212 -44.96 -22.74 -112.59
N ASP A 213 -45.98 -23.57 -112.32
CA ASP A 213 -46.48 -24.60 -113.24
C ASP A 213 -47.62 -24.11 -114.18
N GLU A 214 -48.00 -22.82 -114.13
CA GLU A 214 -48.87 -22.20 -115.14
C GLU A 214 -48.05 -21.47 -116.23
N PRO A 215 -48.42 -21.58 -117.52
CA PRO A 215 -47.57 -21.12 -118.62
C PRO A 215 -47.42 -19.59 -118.68
N GLU A 216 -46.19 -19.19 -118.97
CA GLU A 216 -45.64 -17.86 -119.21
C GLU A 216 -46.62 -16.82 -119.82
N PHE A 217 -46.90 -15.76 -119.07
CA PHE A 217 -47.19 -14.44 -119.64
C PHE A 217 -46.18 -13.43 -119.11
N ILE A 218 -45.03 -13.37 -119.80
CA ILE A 218 -44.00 -12.36 -119.57
C ILE A 218 -44.53 -11.03 -120.14
N VAL A 219 -44.92 -10.11 -119.26
CA VAL A 219 -45.07 -8.69 -119.64
C VAL A 219 -43.73 -8.01 -119.37
N ASP A 220 -43.02 -7.71 -120.46
CA ASP A 220 -41.81 -6.90 -120.46
C ASP A 220 -42.17 -5.43 -120.17
N LEU A 221 -41.79 -4.95 -118.98
CA LEU A 221 -41.94 -3.55 -118.56
C LEU A 221 -40.54 -2.97 -118.28
N SER A 222 -39.91 -2.50 -119.35
CA SER A 222 -38.79 -1.57 -119.28
C SER A 222 -39.07 -0.37 -120.22
N PRO A 223 -38.51 0.81 -119.97
CA PRO A 223 -38.76 1.68 -118.82
C PRO A 223 -39.35 3.04 -119.29
N THR A 224 -40.20 3.67 -118.49
CA THR A 224 -40.53 5.09 -118.68
C THR A 224 -40.36 5.85 -117.37
N THR A 225 -39.53 6.87 -117.46
CA THR A 225 -39.10 7.81 -116.44
C THR A 225 -40.26 8.63 -115.87
N GLY A 226 -40.36 8.72 -114.54
CA GLY A 226 -41.22 9.67 -113.83
C GLY A 226 -40.92 9.65 -112.32
N PRO A 227 -41.01 10.79 -111.61
CA PRO A 227 -40.15 11.10 -110.48
C PRO A 227 -40.56 10.46 -109.15
N ILE A 228 -39.53 10.17 -108.35
CA ILE A 228 -39.55 9.63 -106.98
C ILE A 228 -40.48 10.47 -106.07
N PRO A 229 -41.50 9.86 -105.43
CA PRO A 229 -42.27 10.52 -104.40
C PRO A 229 -41.43 10.68 -103.12
N ILE A 230 -41.27 11.93 -102.71
CA ILE A 230 -40.70 12.35 -101.43
C ILE A 230 -41.60 11.81 -100.31
N VAL A 231 -41.03 10.99 -99.44
CA VAL A 231 -41.70 10.46 -98.24
C VAL A 231 -42.05 11.62 -97.32
N ASN A 232 -43.35 11.84 -97.14
CA ASN A 232 -43.91 12.76 -96.15
C ASN A 232 -43.86 12.09 -94.76
N PRO A 233 -43.09 12.60 -93.77
CA PRO A 233 -42.98 12.01 -92.45
C PRO A 233 -44.07 12.56 -91.53
N GLU A 234 -45.30 12.10 -91.69
CA GLU A 234 -46.37 12.31 -90.71
C GLU A 234 -47.12 11.00 -90.45
N HIS A 235 -46.56 10.18 -89.54
CA HIS A 235 -47.39 9.37 -88.64
C HIS A 235 -46.68 9.23 -87.27
N PRO A 236 -47.43 9.23 -86.15
CA PRO A 236 -46.91 9.68 -84.87
C PRO A 236 -46.66 8.50 -83.92
N SER A 237 -45.40 8.13 -83.70
CA SER A 237 -45.03 7.35 -82.51
C SER A 237 -43.52 7.30 -82.26
N VAL A 238 -42.83 8.45 -82.33
CA VAL A 238 -41.56 8.60 -81.60
C VAL A 238 -41.49 10.04 -81.12
N LYS A 239 -41.73 10.25 -79.83
CA LYS A 239 -41.47 11.52 -79.16
C LYS A 239 -40.31 11.29 -78.20
N MET A 240 -39.11 11.61 -78.68
CA MET A 240 -38.00 12.05 -77.86
C MET A 240 -38.42 13.38 -77.24
N PHE A 241 -38.44 13.47 -75.91
CA PHE A 241 -38.61 14.73 -75.20
C PHE A 241 -37.44 14.89 -74.24
N ASP A 242 -36.51 15.74 -74.63
CA ASP A 242 -35.83 16.62 -73.68
C ASP A 242 -36.85 17.66 -73.19
N ARG A 243 -36.95 17.82 -71.88
CA ARG A 243 -37.52 19.02 -71.25
C ARG A 243 -36.87 19.25 -69.90
N GLU A 244 -35.94 20.19 -69.86
CA GLU A 244 -35.61 20.96 -68.66
C GLU A 244 -36.81 21.86 -68.30
N ALA A 245 -37.31 21.75 -67.07
CA ALA A 245 -37.71 22.87 -66.20
C ALA A 245 -38.35 22.32 -64.90
N GLU A 246 -37.67 22.63 -63.80
CA GLU A 246 -38.21 22.99 -62.47
C GLU A 246 -39.04 21.96 -61.69
N GLU A 247 -38.40 21.35 -60.67
CA GLU A 247 -39.03 21.14 -59.35
C GLU A 247 -37.97 20.96 -58.25
N GLU A 248 -37.94 21.96 -57.36
CA GLU A 248 -37.56 21.99 -55.94
C GLU A 248 -36.51 21.00 -55.37
N VAL A 249 -35.32 21.54 -55.08
CA VAL A 249 -34.31 20.94 -54.19
C VAL A 249 -34.54 21.46 -52.77
N VAL A 250 -34.91 20.57 -51.84
CA VAL A 250 -34.80 20.80 -50.40
C VAL A 250 -33.51 20.13 -49.90
N GLU A 251 -32.59 20.94 -49.39
CA GLU A 251 -31.38 20.54 -48.67
C GLU A 251 -31.70 19.66 -47.46
N THR A 252 -30.99 18.55 -47.31
CA THR A 252 -30.43 18.17 -46.01
C THR A 252 -29.05 17.54 -46.19
N LYS A 253 -28.14 17.98 -45.33
CA LYS A 253 -26.69 17.80 -45.34
C LYS A 253 -26.31 16.67 -44.38
N ALA A 254 -25.42 15.75 -44.76
CA ALA A 254 -24.74 14.85 -43.82
C ALA A 254 -23.27 14.63 -44.24
N PRO A 255 -22.32 14.55 -43.29
CA PRO A 255 -20.93 14.89 -43.54
C PRO A 255 -20.03 13.71 -43.96
N GLU A 256 -18.97 14.10 -44.66
CA GLU A 256 -17.80 13.30 -45.04
C GLU A 256 -16.89 13.07 -43.81
N VAL A 257 -16.43 11.82 -43.62
CA VAL A 257 -15.27 11.52 -42.76
C VAL A 257 -14.30 10.65 -43.55
N VAL A 258 -13.08 11.18 -43.63
CA VAL A 258 -11.88 10.64 -44.25
C VAL A 258 -11.36 9.46 -43.43
N GLY A 259 -10.99 8.35 -44.09
CA GLY A 259 -10.36 7.20 -43.45
C GLY A 259 -9.50 6.40 -44.42
N ALA A 260 -8.23 6.80 -44.52
CA ALA A 260 -7.20 6.05 -45.22
C ALA A 260 -7.09 4.61 -44.65
N THR A 261 -7.28 3.61 -45.50
CA THR A 261 -6.93 2.22 -45.18
C THR A 261 -5.87 1.75 -46.17
N VAL A 262 -4.71 1.42 -45.61
CA VAL A 262 -3.57 0.79 -46.27
C VAL A 262 -3.98 -0.64 -46.64
N ILE A 263 -4.00 -0.94 -47.95
CA ILE A 263 -4.23 -2.28 -48.48
C ILE A 263 -2.86 -2.99 -48.45
N PHE A 264 -2.75 -4.03 -47.61
CA PHE A 264 -1.66 -5.00 -47.70
C PHE A 264 -2.02 -6.06 -48.75
N ASP A 265 -1.10 -6.23 -49.67
CA ASP A 265 -1.13 -7.19 -50.77
C ASP A 265 -0.62 -8.55 -50.27
N HIS A 266 -1.42 -9.61 -50.43
CA HIS A 266 -0.92 -10.98 -50.37
C HIS A 266 -1.68 -11.87 -51.35
N GLU A 267 -1.02 -12.12 -52.47
CA GLU A 267 -1.31 -13.16 -53.43
C GLU A 267 -1.20 -14.54 -52.77
N SER A 268 -2.20 -15.40 -52.93
CA SER A 268 -2.00 -16.85 -53.04
C SER A 268 -3.18 -17.49 -53.77
N GLU A 269 -2.83 -18.24 -54.81
CA GLU A 269 -3.70 -18.97 -55.73
C GLU A 269 -4.56 -20.01 -55.00
N ILE A 270 -5.82 -20.10 -55.43
CA ILE A 270 -6.73 -21.19 -55.11
C ILE A 270 -6.75 -22.12 -56.32
N GLU A 271 -6.16 -23.31 -56.20
CA GLU A 271 -6.50 -24.44 -57.08
C GLU A 271 -7.48 -25.38 -56.36
N ALA A 272 -8.60 -25.61 -57.04
CA ALA A 272 -9.68 -26.48 -56.62
C ALA A 272 -9.33 -27.96 -56.83
N ILE A 273 -9.70 -28.81 -55.87
CA ILE A 273 -9.86 -30.25 -56.09
C ILE A 273 -11.22 -30.66 -55.52
N ASP A 274 -12.14 -30.98 -56.43
CA ASP A 274 -13.33 -31.78 -56.18
C ASP A 274 -12.92 -33.22 -55.85
N THR A 275 -13.55 -33.82 -54.85
CA THR A 275 -13.91 -35.26 -54.86
C THR A 275 -14.96 -35.52 -53.79
N GLU A 276 -16.13 -35.96 -54.26
CA GLU A 276 -17.15 -36.65 -53.48
C GLU A 276 -16.58 -38.02 -53.05
N ASP A 277 -16.65 -38.36 -51.76
CA ASP A 277 -16.96 -39.73 -51.33
C ASP A 277 -17.32 -39.78 -49.84
N THR A 278 -18.36 -40.56 -49.56
CA THR A 278 -19.03 -40.81 -48.29
C THR A 278 -18.20 -41.66 -47.34
N LEU A 279 -18.06 -41.28 -46.06
CA LEU A 279 -17.90 -42.21 -44.93
C LEU A 279 -18.50 -41.62 -43.64
N GLU A 280 -19.47 -42.31 -43.06
CA GLU A 280 -19.85 -42.19 -41.65
C GLU A 280 -18.82 -42.93 -40.77
N VAL A 281 -18.74 -42.50 -39.52
CA VAL A 281 -18.34 -43.23 -38.29
C VAL A 281 -17.05 -42.75 -37.58
N GLU A 282 -17.26 -42.50 -36.28
CA GLU A 282 -16.35 -42.42 -35.13
C GLU A 282 -15.52 -41.14 -34.87
N ILE A 283 -15.98 -40.40 -33.86
CA ILE A 283 -15.24 -39.34 -33.17
C ILE A 283 -14.31 -40.03 -32.16
N GLU A 284 -13.03 -40.13 -32.51
CA GLU A 284 -11.96 -40.50 -31.59
C GLU A 284 -11.31 -39.22 -31.05
N ILE A 285 -11.49 -38.98 -29.75
CA ILE A 285 -10.85 -37.89 -29.01
C ILE A 285 -9.39 -38.30 -28.79
N VAL A 286 -8.45 -37.67 -29.50
CA VAL A 286 -7.02 -37.78 -29.21
C VAL A 286 -6.57 -36.55 -28.43
N SER A 287 -6.29 -36.81 -27.17
CA SER A 287 -5.46 -36.05 -26.24
C SER A 287 -3.99 -35.95 -26.69
N GLU A 288 -3.30 -34.93 -26.16
CA GLU A 288 -1.84 -34.70 -26.11
C GLU A 288 -1.25 -33.69 -27.10
N ILE A 289 -1.20 -32.42 -26.67
CA ILE A 289 0.02 -31.62 -26.74
C ILE A 289 0.36 -31.20 -25.31
N SER A 290 1.44 -31.79 -24.80
CA SER A 290 2.01 -31.57 -23.47
C SER A 290 2.56 -30.15 -23.35
N VAL A 291 1.98 -29.35 -22.45
CA VAL A 291 2.58 -28.11 -21.95
C VAL A 291 3.25 -28.44 -20.63
N HIS A 292 4.56 -28.62 -20.67
CA HIS A 292 5.40 -28.68 -19.47
C HIS A 292 5.35 -27.34 -18.75
N THR A 293 4.74 -27.32 -17.58
CA THR A 293 4.96 -26.32 -16.54
C THR A 293 6.02 -26.86 -15.59
N PRO A 294 7.18 -26.21 -15.39
CA PRO A 294 8.00 -26.51 -14.24
C PRO A 294 7.39 -25.83 -13.01
N VAL A 295 6.74 -26.65 -12.17
CA VAL A 295 6.51 -26.33 -10.76
C VAL A 295 7.86 -26.43 -10.06
N SER A 296 8.50 -25.29 -9.79
CA SER A 296 9.64 -25.24 -8.87
C SER A 296 9.12 -25.17 -7.45
N GLU A 297 9.08 -26.31 -6.77
CA GLU A 297 8.98 -26.40 -5.32
C GLU A 297 10.21 -25.72 -4.69
N HIS A 298 10.01 -24.54 -4.10
CA HIS A 298 10.95 -23.98 -3.12
C HIS A 298 10.34 -24.14 -1.73
N PRO A 299 11.04 -24.82 -0.79
CA PRO A 299 10.57 -24.96 0.58
C PRO A 299 10.72 -23.61 1.30
N VAL A 300 9.61 -22.90 1.50
CA VAL A 300 9.59 -21.69 2.33
C VAL A 300 9.47 -22.12 3.80
N HIS A 301 10.56 -21.90 4.53
CA HIS A 301 10.68 -21.93 5.98
C HIS A 301 9.51 -21.23 6.69
N MET A 302 8.84 -21.95 7.58
CA MET A 302 8.07 -21.37 8.67
C MET A 302 9.02 -20.85 9.77
N PRO A 303 8.69 -19.74 10.47
CA PRO A 303 9.50 -19.25 11.57
C PRO A 303 9.32 -20.14 12.81
N ALA A 304 10.43 -20.61 13.36
CA ALA A 304 10.48 -21.42 14.56
C ALA A 304 10.02 -20.60 15.79
N GLU A 305 9.00 -21.11 16.45
CA GLU A 305 8.46 -20.65 17.72
C GLU A 305 9.35 -21.14 18.88
N VAL A 306 9.78 -20.20 19.71
CA VAL A 306 10.60 -20.45 20.91
C VAL A 306 9.68 -20.95 22.03
N VAL A 307 9.89 -22.18 22.49
CA VAL A 307 9.36 -22.70 23.76
C VAL A 307 10.51 -23.20 24.63
N VAL A 308 10.42 -22.85 25.91
CA VAL A 308 11.47 -22.83 26.93
C VAL A 308 11.33 -24.02 27.90
N THR A 309 12.49 -24.50 28.42
CA THR A 309 12.80 -25.24 29.70
C THR A 309 12.59 -26.77 29.81
N PRO A 310 13.26 -27.49 30.78
CA PRO A 310 14.52 -27.23 31.55
C PRO A 310 15.44 -28.48 31.80
N VAL A 311 16.51 -28.28 32.61
CA VAL A 311 17.35 -29.25 33.41
C VAL A 311 18.44 -30.03 32.63
N VAL A 312 19.69 -30.31 33.08
CA VAL A 312 20.39 -30.38 34.39
C VAL A 312 21.92 -30.19 34.18
N GLU A 313 22.61 -29.73 35.22
CA GLU A 313 24.07 -29.71 35.42
C GLU A 313 24.81 -31.01 35.08
N ALA A 314 26.04 -30.87 34.57
CA ALA A 314 27.20 -31.59 35.10
C ALA A 314 28.51 -30.84 34.78
N VAL A 315 29.28 -30.63 35.83
CA VAL A 315 30.58 -29.97 35.93
C VAL A 315 31.69 -30.93 35.49
N GLU A 316 32.68 -30.46 34.73
CA GLU A 316 34.06 -30.88 34.94
C GLU A 316 35.06 -29.77 34.54
N VAL A 317 36.03 -29.57 35.43
CA VAL A 317 37.05 -28.52 35.48
C VAL A 317 38.38 -29.10 34.99
N VAL A 318 39.39 -28.24 34.81
CA VAL A 318 40.86 -28.48 34.73
C VAL A 318 41.36 -28.43 33.25
N GLU A 319 42.31 -27.61 32.80
CA GLU A 319 43.32 -26.74 33.41
C GLU A 319 43.79 -25.65 32.40
N ALA A 320 44.36 -24.57 32.92
CA ALA A 320 44.89 -23.42 32.18
C ALA A 320 46.40 -23.55 31.90
N VAL A 321 46.91 -23.03 30.77
CA VAL A 321 48.24 -22.38 30.67
C VAL A 321 48.25 -21.28 29.58
N GLU A 322 48.36 -20.04 30.07
CA GLU A 322 49.15 -18.87 29.65
C GLU A 322 49.56 -18.59 28.18
N THR A 323 49.03 -17.44 27.70
CA THR A 323 49.70 -16.26 27.07
C THR A 323 50.73 -16.43 25.93
N THR A 324 50.51 -15.70 24.83
CA THR A 324 51.36 -14.56 24.41
C THR A 324 50.62 -13.66 23.40
N GLN A 325 50.85 -12.36 23.54
CA GLN A 325 50.24 -11.25 22.81
C GLN A 325 51.01 -10.89 21.53
N THR A 326 50.29 -10.20 20.63
CA THR A 326 50.70 -9.16 19.64
C THR A 326 51.62 -9.55 18.46
N ASN A 327 51.23 -9.25 17.22
CA ASN A 327 51.38 -7.93 16.59
C ASN A 327 50.79 -7.90 15.16
N VAL A 328 50.25 -6.74 14.79
CA VAL A 328 49.67 -6.38 13.48
C VAL A 328 50.78 -5.88 12.56
N VAL A 329 50.89 -6.38 11.32
CA VAL A 329 51.48 -5.62 10.19
C VAL A 329 50.77 -5.93 8.88
N SER A 330 50.34 -4.85 8.23
CA SER A 330 49.70 -4.72 6.93
C SER A 330 50.62 -5.10 5.76
N LEU A 331 50.08 -5.68 4.68
CA LEU A 331 50.82 -6.03 3.46
C LEU A 331 50.09 -5.58 2.18
N PHE A 332 50.41 -4.38 1.71
CA PHE A 332 50.46 -4.08 0.27
C PHE A 332 51.90 -4.28 -0.21
N GLY A 333 52.12 -5.04 -1.29
CA GLY A 333 53.41 -5.01 -1.98
C GLY A 333 53.79 -6.23 -2.82
N ARG A 334 53.23 -6.31 -4.04
CA ARG A 334 53.88 -6.67 -5.32
C ARG A 334 55.01 -7.74 -5.34
N GLY A 335 54.82 -8.76 -6.18
CA GLY A 335 55.88 -9.20 -7.11
C GLY A 335 56.06 -10.70 -7.37
N ARG A 336 55.52 -11.15 -8.52
CA ARG A 336 56.08 -12.09 -9.52
C ARG A 336 56.58 -13.51 -9.15
N ARG A 337 56.05 -14.46 -9.94
CA ARG A 337 56.68 -15.66 -10.59
C ARG A 337 56.81 -16.93 -9.74
N THR A 338 55.95 -17.91 -10.05
CA THR A 338 56.19 -19.18 -10.81
C THR A 338 56.76 -20.27 -9.91
N ASP A 339 55.97 -21.33 -9.65
CA ASP A 339 56.22 -22.67 -10.18
C ASP A 339 55.18 -23.67 -9.63
N LEU A 340 54.65 -24.48 -10.55
CA LEU A 340 53.91 -25.73 -10.31
C LEU A 340 54.89 -26.80 -9.80
N PRO A 341 54.43 -27.84 -9.08
CA PRO A 341 54.05 -29.06 -9.80
C PRO A 341 52.87 -29.87 -9.21
N GLU A 342 52.30 -30.70 -10.09
CA GLU A 342 51.43 -31.87 -9.84
C GLU A 342 52.10 -32.93 -8.95
N VAL A 343 51.29 -33.64 -8.15
CA VAL A 343 51.39 -35.10 -7.94
C VAL A 343 49.97 -35.66 -7.68
N GLU A 344 49.63 -36.70 -8.41
CA GLU A 344 48.41 -37.52 -8.41
C GLU A 344 48.43 -38.64 -7.35
N GLU A 345 47.24 -39.24 -7.08
CA GLU A 345 47.00 -40.66 -6.70
C GLU A 345 47.53 -41.17 -5.33
N GLU A 346 46.94 -42.12 -4.58
CA GLU A 346 45.75 -42.99 -4.64
C GLU A 346 45.68 -43.78 -3.28
N VAL A 347 44.64 -44.62 -3.10
CA VAL A 347 44.51 -45.77 -2.16
C VAL A 347 44.17 -45.40 -0.69
N ALA A 348 43.20 -45.97 0.03
CA ALA A 348 42.55 -47.28 -0.03
C ALA A 348 41.18 -47.27 0.69
N THR A 349 40.26 -48.09 0.20
CA THR A 349 39.16 -48.70 0.98
C THR A 349 39.73 -49.72 1.99
N PRO A 350 38.92 -50.16 2.97
CA PRO A 350 38.36 -51.49 2.78
C PRO A 350 36.90 -51.65 3.21
N GLU A 351 36.35 -52.66 2.56
CA GLU A 351 35.06 -53.32 2.55
C GLU A 351 34.83 -54.23 3.78
N VAL A 352 33.66 -54.91 3.82
CA VAL A 352 33.29 -56.16 4.52
C VAL A 352 32.44 -55.99 5.80
N VAL A 353 31.29 -56.65 6.05
CA VAL A 353 30.41 -57.66 5.39
C VAL A 353 29.16 -57.85 6.29
N GLU A 354 28.01 -58.18 5.68
CA GLU A 354 26.82 -58.98 6.14
C GLU A 354 26.21 -58.74 7.56
N GLU A 355 24.91 -58.91 7.83
CA GLU A 355 24.03 -60.01 7.43
C GLU A 355 22.54 -59.67 7.72
N VAL A 356 21.69 -60.38 6.98
CA VAL A 356 20.22 -60.45 6.97
C VAL A 356 19.57 -60.95 8.27
N ALA A 357 18.33 -60.49 8.57
CA ALA A 357 17.18 -61.35 8.89
C ALA A 357 15.89 -60.55 9.18
N ALA A 358 14.83 -60.87 8.44
CA ALA A 358 13.44 -60.58 8.77
C ALA A 358 12.87 -61.64 9.72
N VAL A 359 11.83 -61.30 10.50
CA VAL A 359 10.58 -62.07 10.73
C VAL A 359 9.61 -61.25 11.59
N GLU A 360 8.33 -61.37 11.24
CA GLU A 360 7.06 -60.79 11.72
C GLU A 360 6.61 -61.27 13.12
N GLU A 361 5.71 -60.50 13.77
CA GLU A 361 4.55 -60.99 14.57
C GLU A 361 3.62 -59.79 14.96
N THR A 362 2.57 -59.44 14.20
CA THR A 362 1.13 -59.75 14.31
C THR A 362 0.41 -59.48 15.66
N VAL A 363 -0.49 -58.48 15.72
CA VAL A 363 -1.99 -58.52 15.70
C VAL A 363 -2.67 -58.66 17.08
N ALA A 364 -3.58 -57.73 17.42
CA ALA A 364 -4.95 -58.06 17.92
C ALA A 364 -5.86 -56.82 18.04
N VAL A 365 -7.11 -57.03 17.62
CA VAL A 365 -8.29 -56.15 17.55
C VAL A 365 -9.17 -56.36 18.79
N ASP A 366 -9.95 -55.36 19.24
CA ASP A 366 -11.32 -55.57 19.76
C ASP A 366 -12.13 -54.26 19.95
N GLU A 367 -13.38 -54.28 19.44
CA GLU A 367 -14.56 -53.47 19.81
C GLU A 367 -15.58 -54.43 20.51
N PRO A 368 -16.69 -54.04 21.23
CA PRO A 368 -17.58 -52.86 21.02
C PRO A 368 -18.28 -52.20 22.27
N ALA A 369 -18.87 -51.00 22.07
CA ALA A 369 -20.08 -50.29 22.63
C ALA A 369 -20.56 -50.42 24.11
N PRO A 370 -21.13 -49.36 24.80
CA PRO A 370 -22.42 -48.73 24.44
C PRO A 370 -22.67 -47.22 24.80
N VAL A 371 -23.80 -46.70 24.30
CA VAL A 371 -24.35 -45.32 24.28
C VAL A 371 -24.83 -44.75 25.63
N ARG A 372 -24.68 -43.43 25.88
CA ARG A 372 -25.61 -42.55 26.66
C ARG A 372 -25.40 -41.04 26.39
N LYS A 373 -26.50 -40.27 26.42
CA LYS A 373 -26.71 -38.86 26.00
C LYS A 373 -26.37 -37.79 27.07
N ALA A 374 -25.93 -36.60 26.65
CA ALA A 374 -26.25 -35.29 27.27
C ALA A 374 -25.94 -34.12 26.28
N ALA A 375 -26.74 -33.04 26.33
CA ALA A 375 -26.89 -31.98 25.32
C ALA A 375 -26.33 -30.59 25.78
N PRO A 376 -26.72 -29.43 25.19
CA PRO A 376 -25.86 -28.51 24.45
C PRO A 376 -25.58 -27.17 25.17
N ILE A 377 -24.33 -26.69 25.19
CA ILE A 377 -23.94 -25.44 25.87
C ILE A 377 -23.69 -24.28 24.88
N ALA A 378 -23.54 -24.57 23.59
CA ALA A 378 -23.13 -23.56 22.60
C ALA A 378 -24.29 -22.66 22.11
N ASP A 379 -25.52 -23.19 21.96
CA ASP A 379 -26.62 -22.42 21.36
C ASP A 379 -27.26 -21.38 22.30
N ASP A 380 -27.10 -21.53 23.61
CA ASP A 380 -27.65 -20.62 24.62
C ASP A 380 -26.84 -19.30 24.74
N ILE A 381 -25.59 -19.32 24.26
CA ILE A 381 -24.70 -18.15 24.26
C ILE A 381 -25.07 -17.20 23.09
N PHE A 382 -25.37 -17.76 21.92
CA PHE A 382 -25.77 -16.98 20.75
C PHE A 382 -27.23 -16.48 20.82
N ALA A 383 -28.06 -17.10 21.65
CA ALA A 383 -29.38 -16.58 21.98
C ALA A 383 -29.30 -15.37 22.93
N LYS A 384 -28.38 -15.39 23.91
CA LYS A 384 -28.15 -14.29 24.85
C LYS A 384 -27.53 -13.05 24.20
N LEU A 385 -26.67 -13.22 23.19
CA LEU A 385 -26.09 -12.11 22.42
C LEU A 385 -27.09 -11.43 21.48
N ARG A 386 -28.15 -12.12 21.04
CA ARG A 386 -29.22 -11.54 20.20
C ARG A 386 -30.32 -10.83 21.01
N ALA A 387 -30.40 -11.09 22.32
CA ALA A 387 -31.39 -10.46 23.20
C ALA A 387 -30.93 -9.11 23.79
N GLY A 388 -29.63 -8.77 23.71
CA GLY A 388 -29.11 -7.47 24.16
C GLY A 388 -29.23 -6.41 23.09
N SER A 389 -30.30 -5.62 23.10
CA SER A 389 -30.47 -4.51 22.16
C SER A 389 -29.72 -3.25 22.61
N VAL A 390 -29.27 -2.44 21.65
CA VAL A 390 -28.52 -1.18 21.84
C VAL A 390 -29.26 -0.12 22.69
N VAL A 391 -30.55 -0.34 22.97
CA VAL A 391 -31.40 0.55 23.76
C VAL A 391 -31.18 0.35 25.28
N ASP A 392 -30.91 -0.88 25.72
CA ASP A 392 -30.66 -1.19 27.15
C ASP A 392 -29.30 -0.68 27.65
N VAL A 393 -28.34 -0.50 26.74
CA VAL A 393 -27.01 0.07 27.03
C VAL A 393 -27.09 1.60 27.16
N ALA A 394 -27.98 2.24 26.40
CA ALA A 394 -28.23 3.68 26.49
C ALA A 394 -28.98 4.07 27.78
N GLU A 395 -29.92 3.25 28.26
CA GLU A 395 -30.64 3.51 29.52
C GLU A 395 -29.78 3.27 30.76
N LYS A 396 -28.87 2.28 30.75
CA LYS A 396 -27.94 2.04 31.88
C LYS A 396 -26.79 3.06 31.97
N ALA A 397 -26.47 3.76 30.89
CA ALA A 397 -25.50 4.86 30.89
C ALA A 397 -26.08 6.19 31.43
N ALA A 398 -27.41 6.33 31.48
CA ALA A 398 -28.08 7.56 31.92
C ALA A 398 -28.33 7.65 33.45
N VAL A 399 -28.08 6.59 34.23
CA VAL A 399 -28.48 6.52 35.66
C VAL A 399 -27.30 6.68 36.65
N ILE A 400 -26.07 6.91 36.18
CA ILE A 400 -24.93 7.17 37.08
C ILE A 400 -24.49 8.64 36.93
N ALA A 401 -25.29 9.54 37.50
CA ALA A 401 -24.87 10.90 37.81
C ALA A 401 -24.52 10.98 39.31
N PRO A 402 -23.24 11.17 39.69
CA PRO A 402 -22.91 11.48 41.07
C PRO A 402 -23.21 12.95 41.37
N THR A 403 -24.03 13.17 42.40
CA THR A 403 -24.34 14.45 43.00
C THR A 403 -23.09 15.08 43.63
N ALA A 404 -22.81 16.34 43.28
CA ALA A 404 -21.72 17.13 43.84
C ALA A 404 -22.13 17.81 45.17
N PRO A 405 -21.30 17.76 46.23
CA PRO A 405 -21.37 18.71 47.34
C PRO A 405 -20.49 19.95 47.07
N PRO A 406 -20.83 21.13 47.63
CA PRO A 406 -20.17 22.39 47.28
C PRO A 406 -18.97 22.67 48.20
N ALA A 407 -17.81 23.03 47.63
CA ALA A 407 -16.83 23.87 48.32
C ALA A 407 -15.70 24.36 47.40
N ALA A 408 -15.46 25.68 47.54
CA ALA A 408 -14.15 26.33 47.55
C ALA A 408 -13.41 26.60 46.24
N GLU A 409 -13.30 27.90 45.97
CA GLU A 409 -12.34 28.56 45.09
C GLU A 409 -10.91 28.01 45.27
N LYS A 410 -10.33 27.47 44.19
CA LYS A 410 -8.88 27.47 43.97
C LYS A 410 -8.58 27.74 42.50
N LYS A 411 -7.78 28.78 42.26
CA LYS A 411 -7.20 29.14 40.97
C LYS A 411 -6.29 28.01 40.48
N SER A 412 -6.58 27.44 39.32
CA SER A 412 -5.64 26.61 38.56
C SER A 412 -5.69 26.98 37.09
N VAL A 413 -4.60 27.59 36.66
CA VAL A 413 -4.01 27.72 35.32
C VAL A 413 -4.82 27.09 34.17
N ALA A 414 -5.24 27.94 33.23
CA ALA A 414 -5.88 27.57 31.98
C ALA A 414 -5.00 26.61 31.17
N LYS A 415 -5.36 25.32 31.18
CA LYS A 415 -4.87 24.36 30.19
C LYS A 415 -5.65 24.62 28.90
N LYS A 416 -4.97 25.27 27.95
CA LYS A 416 -5.46 25.55 26.60
C LYS A 416 -5.88 24.22 25.97
N VAL A 417 -7.18 23.97 25.84
CA VAL A 417 -7.73 22.85 25.07
C VAL A 417 -7.32 23.12 23.62
N LYS A 418 -6.45 22.29 23.03
CA LYS A 418 -6.19 22.30 21.59
C LYS A 418 -7.52 22.02 20.90
N GLU A 419 -8.02 22.99 20.14
CA GLU A 419 -9.10 22.75 19.17
C GLU A 419 -8.70 21.58 18.28
N LYS A 420 -9.65 20.68 17.99
CA LYS A 420 -9.43 19.61 17.01
C LYS A 420 -9.00 20.27 15.69
N PRO A 421 -7.87 19.86 15.08
CA PRO A 421 -7.44 20.44 13.82
C PRO A 421 -8.54 20.26 12.77
N ALA A 422 -8.94 21.34 12.12
CA ALA A 422 -9.91 21.29 11.03
C ALA A 422 -9.25 20.61 9.82
N VAL A 423 -9.58 19.35 9.60
CA VAL A 423 -9.16 18.60 8.41
C VAL A 423 -9.91 19.17 7.20
N ILE A 424 -9.18 19.60 6.17
CA ILE A 424 -9.78 20.07 4.92
C ILE A 424 -10.33 18.86 4.17
N ALA A 425 -11.62 18.91 3.78
CA ALA A 425 -12.24 17.84 3.02
C ALA A 425 -11.56 17.66 1.65
N ALA A 426 -11.42 16.41 1.22
CA ALA A 426 -10.89 16.09 -0.10
C ALA A 426 -11.79 16.69 -1.21
N ASP A 427 -11.16 17.36 -2.18
CA ASP A 427 -11.84 17.99 -3.32
C ASP A 427 -11.43 17.27 -4.62
N PRO A 428 -12.25 16.35 -5.14
CA PRO A 428 -11.96 15.57 -6.34
C PRO A 428 -11.61 16.44 -7.57
N ALA A 429 -12.24 17.61 -7.70
CA ALA A 429 -12.04 18.50 -8.84
C ALA A 429 -10.60 19.03 -8.94
N ARG A 430 -9.91 19.18 -7.80
CA ARG A 430 -8.49 19.58 -7.78
C ARG A 430 -7.58 18.51 -8.34
N PHE A 431 -7.89 17.23 -8.09
CA PHE A 431 -7.14 16.11 -8.65
C PHE A 431 -7.36 15.96 -10.14
N GLU A 432 -8.60 16.12 -10.62
CA GLU A 432 -8.91 16.15 -12.05
C GLU A 432 -8.17 17.30 -12.77
N THR A 433 -8.21 18.51 -12.19
CA THR A 433 -7.50 19.68 -12.73
C THR A 433 -5.99 19.44 -12.82
N ARG A 434 -5.38 18.81 -11.80
CA ARG A 434 -3.98 18.40 -11.85
C ARG A 434 -3.75 17.41 -13.00
N ASN A 435 -4.55 16.34 -13.06
CA ASN A 435 -4.36 15.26 -14.03
C ASN A 435 -4.46 15.80 -15.47
N GLU A 436 -5.43 16.67 -15.75
CA GLU A 436 -5.55 17.38 -17.03
C GLU A 436 -4.30 18.24 -17.31
N ALA A 437 -3.83 18.99 -16.32
CA ALA A 437 -2.65 19.83 -16.45
C ALA A 437 -1.33 19.07 -16.62
N LEU A 438 -1.28 17.78 -16.26
CA LEU A 438 -0.09 16.91 -16.37
C LEU A 438 -0.10 16.00 -17.59
N ALA A 439 -1.26 15.72 -18.19
CA ALA A 439 -1.42 14.72 -19.24
C ALA A 439 -0.43 14.90 -20.42
N ALA A 440 -0.26 16.13 -20.92
CA ALA A 440 0.65 16.41 -22.04
C ALA A 440 2.13 16.26 -21.63
N GLN A 441 2.47 16.65 -20.41
CA GLN A 441 3.82 16.59 -19.85
C GLN A 441 4.23 15.14 -19.61
N VAL A 442 3.34 14.32 -19.06
CA VAL A 442 3.55 12.87 -18.86
C VAL A 442 3.87 12.18 -20.17
N VAL A 443 3.04 12.36 -21.22
CA VAL A 443 3.26 11.72 -22.52
C VAL A 443 4.61 12.14 -23.14
N THR A 444 4.97 13.42 -23.01
CA THR A 444 6.24 13.94 -23.54
C THR A 444 7.43 13.44 -22.75
N ALA A 445 7.35 13.45 -21.42
CA ALA A 445 8.39 12.95 -20.52
C ALA A 445 8.63 11.46 -20.72
N ALA A 446 7.56 10.65 -20.81
CA ALA A 446 7.66 9.22 -21.07
C ALA A 446 8.40 8.93 -22.39
N ARG A 447 8.07 9.65 -23.46
CA ARG A 447 8.78 9.52 -24.75
C ARG A 447 10.26 9.89 -24.63
N LYS A 448 10.59 10.94 -23.89
CA LYS A 448 11.98 11.37 -23.66
C LYS A 448 12.75 10.35 -22.82
N LEU A 449 12.20 9.87 -21.70
CA LEU A 449 12.87 8.88 -20.87
C LEU A 449 13.01 7.52 -21.56
N LYS A 450 12.02 7.08 -22.36
CA LYS A 450 12.15 5.88 -23.21
C LYS A 450 13.29 5.99 -24.22
N ARG A 451 13.63 7.19 -24.70
CA ARG A 451 14.81 7.43 -25.54
C ARG A 451 16.10 7.38 -24.72
N VAL A 452 16.14 8.01 -23.56
CA VAL A 452 17.30 7.94 -22.64
C VAL A 452 17.61 6.50 -22.27
N LEU A 453 16.60 5.67 -21.97
CA LEU A 453 16.77 4.23 -21.73
C LEU A 453 17.38 3.50 -22.93
N ALA A 454 16.94 3.82 -24.15
CA ALA A 454 17.48 3.19 -25.35
C ALA A 454 18.94 3.61 -25.62
N ASP A 455 19.25 4.89 -25.44
CA ASP A 455 20.61 5.42 -25.61
C ASP A 455 21.57 4.88 -24.54
N GLU A 456 21.09 4.76 -23.30
CA GLU A 456 21.83 4.14 -22.21
C GLU A 456 22.04 2.65 -22.46
N GLN A 457 21.01 1.90 -22.88
CA GLN A 457 21.14 0.50 -23.27
C GLN A 457 22.22 0.31 -24.34
N ASN A 458 22.23 1.15 -25.38
CA ASN A 458 23.25 1.09 -26.42
C ASN A 458 24.66 1.35 -25.85
N SER A 459 24.79 2.31 -24.94
CA SER A 459 26.06 2.64 -24.28
C SER A 459 26.55 1.50 -23.37
N VAL A 460 25.64 0.89 -22.61
CA VAL A 460 25.92 -0.27 -21.74
C VAL A 460 26.33 -1.48 -22.56
N LEU A 461 25.61 -1.80 -23.63
CA LEU A 461 25.95 -2.93 -24.50
C LEU A 461 27.31 -2.73 -25.19
N GLU A 462 27.64 -1.50 -25.56
CA GLU A 462 28.96 -1.18 -26.10
C GLU A 462 30.07 -1.34 -25.04
N HIS A 463 29.82 -0.91 -23.81
CA HIS A 463 30.74 -1.12 -22.67
C HIS A 463 30.96 -2.61 -22.37
N LEU A 464 29.91 -3.44 -22.45
CA LEU A 464 30.00 -4.89 -22.21
C LEU A 464 30.75 -5.64 -23.32
N ARG A 465 30.73 -5.14 -24.56
CA ARG A 465 31.52 -5.70 -25.67
C ARG A 465 33.03 -5.46 -25.50
N ALA A 466 33.42 -4.42 -24.77
CA ALA A 466 34.82 -4.10 -24.54
C ALA A 466 35.48 -5.15 -23.62
N LYS A 467 36.45 -5.93 -24.15
CA LYS A 467 37.06 -7.06 -23.41
C LYS A 467 37.80 -6.72 -22.10
N LYS A 468 38.01 -5.43 -21.79
CA LYS A 468 38.74 -4.94 -20.60
C LYS A 468 37.92 -3.99 -19.72
N SER A 469 36.63 -3.83 -19.97
CA SER A 469 35.77 -3.06 -19.09
C SER A 469 35.53 -3.82 -17.78
N SER A 470 35.46 -3.09 -16.67
CA SER A 470 34.98 -3.62 -15.39
C SER A 470 33.48 -3.85 -15.45
N LEU A 471 33.03 -4.91 -14.77
CA LEU A 471 31.63 -5.32 -14.68
C LEU A 471 30.94 -4.77 -13.42
N ASP A 472 31.61 -3.87 -12.69
CA ASP A 472 31.02 -3.19 -11.55
C ASP A 472 29.86 -2.29 -12.01
N ILE A 473 28.79 -2.25 -11.22
CA ILE A 473 27.59 -1.48 -11.56
C ILE A 473 27.88 -0.01 -11.85
N ASP A 474 28.78 0.61 -11.08
CA ASP A 474 29.14 2.02 -11.24
C ASP A 474 30.05 2.27 -12.45
N ALA A 475 30.79 1.25 -12.90
CA ALA A 475 31.54 1.35 -14.13
C ALA A 475 30.64 1.25 -15.38
N ILE A 476 29.53 0.50 -15.27
CA ILE A 476 28.57 0.32 -16.35
C ILE A 476 27.62 1.52 -16.47
N LEU A 477 27.07 1.99 -15.34
CA LEU A 477 26.00 3.00 -15.30
C LEU A 477 26.44 4.40 -14.82
N GLY A 478 27.71 4.55 -14.42
CA GLY A 478 28.21 5.73 -13.72
C GLY A 478 27.82 5.71 -12.24
N THR A 479 28.01 6.83 -11.53
CA THR A 479 27.52 6.95 -10.14
C THR A 479 25.99 7.09 -10.08
N VAL A 480 25.39 6.88 -8.91
CA VAL A 480 23.92 7.04 -8.72
C VAL A 480 23.48 8.45 -9.10
N ASP A 481 24.25 9.46 -8.70
CA ASP A 481 23.94 10.87 -8.97
C ASP A 481 24.05 11.22 -10.45
N GLU A 482 25.10 10.75 -11.13
CA GLU A 482 25.26 10.95 -12.58
C GLU A 482 24.16 10.25 -13.36
N HIS A 483 23.78 9.04 -12.94
CA HIS A 483 22.69 8.29 -13.54
C HIS A 483 21.38 9.09 -13.40
N ALA A 484 21.00 9.52 -12.19
CA ALA A 484 19.80 10.32 -11.98
C ALA A 484 19.82 11.65 -12.73
N LEU A 485 20.98 12.33 -12.77
CA LEU A 485 21.15 13.61 -13.45
C LEU A 485 20.91 13.51 -14.97
N ARG A 486 21.33 12.43 -15.62
CA ARG A 486 21.10 12.20 -17.06
C ARG A 486 19.60 12.18 -17.38
N TYR A 487 18.82 11.46 -16.58
CA TYR A 487 17.36 11.37 -16.74
C TYR A 487 16.68 12.71 -16.38
N ALA A 488 17.07 13.34 -15.27
CA ALA A 488 16.51 14.62 -14.84
C ALA A 488 16.73 15.73 -15.87
N THR A 489 17.91 15.77 -16.50
CA THR A 489 18.25 16.76 -17.52
C THR A 489 17.36 16.63 -18.75
N ALA A 490 17.07 15.39 -19.17
CA ALA A 490 16.24 15.11 -20.33
C ALA A 490 14.80 15.65 -20.20
N ILE A 491 14.22 15.59 -18.99
CA ILE A 491 12.85 16.03 -18.69
C ILE A 491 12.78 17.33 -17.89
N SER A 492 13.83 18.15 -17.96
CA SER A 492 13.90 19.42 -17.23
C SER A 492 12.78 20.39 -17.63
N ASP A 493 12.42 20.44 -18.91
CA ASP A 493 11.31 21.28 -19.39
C ASP A 493 9.95 20.78 -18.89
N GLU A 494 9.71 19.47 -18.94
CA GLU A 494 8.43 18.86 -18.51
C GLU A 494 8.24 18.97 -16.99
N SER A 495 9.29 18.71 -16.21
CA SER A 495 9.24 18.88 -14.75
C SER A 495 9.04 20.35 -14.34
N MET A 496 9.66 21.29 -15.06
CA MET A 496 9.39 22.73 -14.86
C MET A 496 7.96 23.11 -15.25
N ALA A 497 7.42 22.56 -16.34
CA ALA A 497 6.05 22.79 -16.74
C ALA A 497 5.05 22.25 -15.70
N ALA A 498 5.26 21.02 -15.21
CA ALA A 498 4.47 20.42 -14.13
C ALA A 498 4.52 21.27 -12.85
N ALA A 499 5.70 21.70 -12.42
CA ALA A 499 5.86 22.59 -11.27
C ALA A 499 5.16 23.95 -11.49
N SER A 500 5.21 24.50 -12.70
CA SER A 500 4.51 25.74 -13.03
C SER A 500 2.99 25.59 -12.98
N ALA A 501 2.45 24.43 -13.33
CA ALA A 501 1.03 24.11 -13.20
C ALA A 501 0.64 24.01 -11.72
N GLY A 502 1.45 23.35 -10.90
CA GLY A 502 1.27 23.32 -9.45
C GLY A 502 1.26 24.72 -8.83
N ALA A 503 2.18 25.60 -9.25
CA ALA A 503 2.21 26.99 -8.81
C ALA A 503 0.95 27.79 -9.20
N LYS A 504 0.37 27.50 -10.38
CA LYS A 504 -0.89 28.13 -10.81
C LYS A 504 -2.08 27.67 -9.97
N SER A 505 -2.09 26.42 -9.53
CA SER A 505 -3.19 25.85 -8.73
C SER A 505 -3.39 26.52 -7.37
N VAL A 506 -2.34 27.12 -6.82
CA VAL A 506 -2.36 27.85 -5.53
C VAL A 506 -2.38 29.37 -5.69
N LYS A 507 -2.57 29.88 -6.90
CA LYS A 507 -2.51 31.32 -7.19
C LYS A 507 -3.59 32.10 -6.44
N ASP A 508 -4.79 31.55 -6.32
CA ASP A 508 -5.92 32.19 -5.64
C ASP A 508 -5.70 32.30 -4.13
N SER A 509 -4.86 31.42 -3.57
CA SER A 509 -4.42 31.44 -2.17
C SER A 509 -3.14 32.27 -1.95
N GLY A 510 -2.82 33.19 -2.87
CA GLY A 510 -1.66 34.08 -2.77
C GLY A 510 -0.34 33.49 -3.29
N GLY A 511 -0.38 32.33 -3.95
CA GLY A 511 0.80 31.69 -4.55
C GLY A 511 1.38 32.50 -5.72
N SER A 512 2.71 32.50 -5.85
CA SER A 512 3.42 33.17 -6.94
C SER A 512 4.40 32.24 -7.66
N SER A 513 4.22 32.11 -8.98
CA SER A 513 5.13 31.35 -9.85
C SER A 513 6.57 31.88 -9.85
N ARG A 514 6.78 33.15 -9.47
CA ARG A 514 8.13 33.74 -9.35
C ARG A 514 8.98 33.10 -8.26
N ARG A 515 8.37 32.42 -7.28
CA ARG A 515 9.09 31.70 -6.21
C ARG A 515 9.58 30.32 -6.66
N VAL A 516 9.05 29.80 -7.76
CA VAL A 516 9.48 28.51 -8.33
C VAL A 516 10.72 28.73 -9.20
N THR A 517 11.88 28.30 -8.69
CA THR A 517 13.15 28.43 -9.41
C THR A 517 13.52 27.13 -10.11
N GLN A 518 14.16 27.25 -11.28
CA GLN A 518 14.62 26.08 -12.04
C GLN A 518 15.57 25.20 -11.23
N LYS A 519 16.47 25.81 -10.45
CA LYS A 519 17.41 25.10 -9.58
C LYS A 519 16.69 24.25 -8.53
N ALA A 520 15.68 24.79 -7.87
CA ALA A 520 14.94 24.06 -6.83
C ALA A 520 14.18 22.86 -7.40
N ILE A 521 13.56 23.04 -8.57
CA ILE A 521 12.85 21.96 -9.26
C ILE A 521 13.83 20.92 -9.79
N SER A 522 14.92 21.32 -10.44
CA SER A 522 15.91 20.36 -10.94
C SER A 522 16.50 19.52 -9.81
N THR A 523 16.86 20.12 -8.67
CA THR A 523 17.37 19.37 -7.51
C THR A 523 16.31 18.37 -6.99
N HIS A 524 15.06 18.80 -6.89
CA HIS A 524 13.95 17.95 -6.42
C HIS A 524 13.65 16.79 -7.38
N THR A 525 13.60 17.07 -8.69
CA THR A 525 13.38 16.08 -9.75
C THR A 525 14.52 15.06 -9.78
N THR A 526 15.78 15.50 -9.68
CA THR A 526 16.93 14.59 -9.62
C THR A 526 16.85 13.68 -8.39
N ALA A 527 16.52 14.22 -7.21
CA ALA A 527 16.37 13.41 -6.00
C ALA A 527 15.22 12.39 -6.13
N THR A 528 14.09 12.78 -6.72
CA THR A 528 12.93 11.90 -6.96
C THR A 528 13.28 10.78 -7.95
N ILE A 529 14.02 11.10 -9.02
CA ILE A 529 14.50 10.11 -9.99
C ILE A 529 15.51 9.16 -9.34
N ALA A 530 16.39 9.68 -8.47
CA ALA A 530 17.39 8.89 -7.77
C ALA A 530 16.74 7.84 -6.84
N SER A 531 15.78 8.26 -6.01
CA SER A 531 15.12 7.37 -5.04
C SER A 531 14.09 6.42 -5.65
N GLY A 532 13.46 6.79 -6.76
CA GLY A 532 12.48 5.96 -7.46
C GLY A 532 13.09 5.16 -8.61
N LEU A 533 13.17 5.81 -9.78
CA LEU A 533 13.53 5.17 -11.05
C LEU A 533 14.94 4.54 -11.02
N VAL A 534 15.95 5.29 -10.58
CA VAL A 534 17.34 4.83 -10.62
C VAL A 534 17.63 3.79 -9.55
N ALA A 535 17.07 3.94 -8.35
CA ALA A 535 17.20 2.94 -7.28
C ALA A 535 16.60 1.59 -7.72
N GLY A 536 15.37 1.59 -8.22
CA GLY A 536 14.70 0.39 -8.72
C GLY A 536 15.46 -0.25 -9.90
N PHE A 537 15.88 0.55 -10.88
CA PHE A 537 16.60 0.03 -12.04
C PHE A 537 17.94 -0.58 -11.64
N ARG A 538 18.67 0.07 -10.74
CA ARG A 538 19.97 -0.41 -10.26
C ARG A 538 19.86 -1.69 -9.45
N GLU A 539 18.75 -1.92 -8.74
CA GLU A 539 18.50 -3.18 -8.06
C GLU A 539 18.42 -4.33 -9.07
N GLU A 540 17.58 -4.19 -10.09
CA GLU A 540 17.43 -5.20 -11.14
C GLU A 540 18.72 -5.40 -11.95
N ALA A 541 19.43 -4.32 -12.26
CA ALA A 541 20.74 -4.42 -12.90
C ALA A 541 21.77 -5.14 -12.01
N ARG A 542 21.73 -4.94 -10.68
CA ARG A 542 22.61 -5.66 -9.75
C ARG A 542 22.30 -7.15 -9.72
N ILE A 543 21.02 -7.52 -9.72
CA ILE A 543 20.59 -8.92 -9.81
C ILE A 543 21.10 -9.55 -11.12
N ALA A 544 20.91 -8.87 -12.26
CA ALA A 544 21.42 -9.33 -13.55
C ALA A 544 22.95 -9.48 -13.59
N ILE A 545 23.69 -8.58 -12.97
CA ILE A 545 25.16 -8.69 -12.83
C ILE A 545 25.55 -9.90 -11.98
N GLY A 546 24.82 -10.17 -10.90
CA GLY A 546 25.02 -11.34 -10.06
C GLY A 546 24.75 -12.66 -10.79
N GLU A 547 23.62 -12.76 -11.49
CA GLU A 547 23.20 -13.94 -12.26
C GLU A 547 24.13 -14.29 -13.43
N ALA A 548 24.78 -13.28 -14.01
CA ALA A 548 25.70 -13.50 -15.12
C ALA A 548 27.03 -14.16 -14.67
N GLU A 549 27.37 -14.13 -13.38
CA GLU A 549 28.60 -14.72 -12.81
C GLU A 549 29.89 -14.33 -13.56
N GLY A 550 29.92 -13.13 -14.15
CA GLY A 550 31.06 -12.61 -14.92
C GLY A 550 31.06 -12.94 -16.42
N ASP A 551 30.08 -13.72 -16.92
CA ASP A 551 29.88 -13.94 -18.35
C ASP A 551 29.25 -12.70 -19.01
N ARG A 552 29.97 -12.13 -19.98
CA ARG A 552 29.57 -10.91 -20.68
C ARG A 552 28.44 -11.13 -21.68
N GLU A 553 28.35 -12.30 -22.29
CA GLU A 553 27.29 -12.59 -23.27
C GLU A 553 25.95 -12.78 -22.55
N VAL A 554 25.99 -13.51 -21.43
CA VAL A 554 24.84 -13.68 -20.54
C VAL A 554 24.42 -12.33 -19.96
N LEU A 555 25.36 -11.55 -19.41
CA LEU A 555 25.07 -10.21 -18.86
C LEU A 555 24.45 -9.29 -19.92
N ALA A 556 24.98 -9.30 -21.15
CA ALA A 556 24.41 -8.50 -22.23
C ALA A 556 22.98 -8.91 -22.60
N SER A 557 22.63 -10.19 -22.43
CA SER A 557 21.26 -10.68 -22.60
C SER A 557 20.35 -10.23 -21.46
N LEU A 558 20.76 -10.46 -20.21
CA LEU A 558 19.99 -10.06 -19.02
C LEU A 558 19.77 -8.54 -18.98
N MET A 559 20.79 -7.74 -19.29
CA MET A 559 20.63 -6.28 -19.38
C MET A 559 19.64 -5.88 -20.48
N ARG A 560 19.58 -6.60 -21.61
CA ARG A 560 18.55 -6.35 -22.63
C ARG A 560 17.15 -6.60 -22.09
N ASP A 561 16.97 -7.64 -21.30
CA ASP A 561 15.69 -7.98 -20.68
C ASP A 561 15.28 -6.95 -19.62
N VAL A 562 16.21 -6.52 -18.75
CA VAL A 562 15.99 -5.42 -17.79
C VAL A 562 15.56 -4.15 -18.51
N TYR A 563 16.31 -3.69 -19.52
CA TYR A 563 15.94 -2.49 -20.29
C TYR A 563 14.60 -2.63 -21.01
N ARG A 564 14.27 -3.83 -21.52
CA ARG A 564 12.98 -4.10 -22.17
C ARG A 564 11.83 -3.98 -21.17
N LYS A 565 11.95 -4.63 -20.00
CA LYS A 565 10.97 -4.56 -18.91
C LYS A 565 10.74 -3.11 -18.48
N TRP A 566 11.80 -2.37 -18.21
CA TRP A 566 11.70 -0.97 -17.80
C TRP A 566 11.07 -0.08 -18.86
N LYS A 567 11.41 -0.29 -20.13
CA LYS A 567 10.86 0.51 -21.24
C LYS A 567 9.38 0.24 -21.50
N MET A 568 8.90 -0.98 -21.26
CA MET A 568 7.52 -1.37 -21.56
C MET A 568 6.59 -1.18 -20.38
N ASP A 569 7.02 -1.57 -19.18
CA ASP A 569 6.09 -1.75 -18.05
C ASP A 569 6.30 -0.71 -16.94
N SER A 570 7.56 -0.35 -16.62
CA SER A 570 7.87 0.42 -15.41
C SER A 570 7.99 1.93 -15.64
N ILE A 571 8.46 2.36 -16.81
CA ILE A 571 8.82 3.77 -17.03
C ILE A 571 7.61 4.71 -16.96
N ASP A 572 6.45 4.28 -17.44
CA ASP A 572 5.26 5.14 -17.50
C ASP A 572 4.75 5.46 -16.08
N THR A 573 4.77 4.49 -15.16
CA THR A 573 4.44 4.71 -13.75
C THR A 573 5.39 5.70 -13.07
N HIS A 574 6.70 5.56 -13.29
CA HIS A 574 7.68 6.48 -12.71
C HIS A 574 7.56 7.90 -13.28
N VAL A 575 7.19 8.04 -14.56
CA VAL A 575 6.96 9.36 -15.16
C VAL A 575 5.79 10.07 -14.48
N ASP A 576 4.70 9.35 -14.20
CA ASP A 576 3.55 9.89 -13.47
C ASP A 576 3.95 10.36 -12.05
N ASP A 577 4.75 9.56 -11.35
CA ASP A 577 5.24 9.90 -10.02
C ASP A 577 6.12 11.16 -10.02
N ILE A 578 7.05 11.26 -10.99
CA ILE A 578 7.90 12.44 -11.17
C ILE A 578 7.07 13.68 -11.48
N ALA A 579 6.06 13.55 -12.35
CA ALA A 579 5.17 14.65 -12.71
C ALA A 579 4.34 15.13 -11.53
N CYS A 580 3.73 14.22 -10.76
CA CYS A 580 2.97 14.53 -9.55
C CYS A 580 3.85 15.16 -8.47
N SER A 581 5.04 14.61 -8.23
CA SER A 581 6.01 15.15 -7.27
C SER A 581 6.47 16.56 -7.67
N SER A 582 6.76 16.79 -8.95
CA SER A 582 7.14 18.12 -9.47
C SER A 582 6.01 19.13 -9.36
N TYR A 583 4.77 18.72 -9.64
CA TYR A 583 3.57 19.53 -9.48
C TYR A 583 3.38 19.98 -8.03
N SER A 584 3.37 19.04 -7.09
CA SER A 584 3.19 19.35 -5.67
C SER A 584 4.35 20.17 -5.11
N LYS A 585 5.59 19.93 -5.57
CA LYS A 585 6.74 20.80 -5.25
C LYS A 585 6.53 22.22 -5.75
N GLY A 586 6.04 22.38 -6.97
CA GLY A 586 5.72 23.69 -7.56
C GLY A 586 4.66 24.44 -6.77
N ALA A 587 3.59 23.76 -6.36
CA ALA A 587 2.56 24.31 -5.48
C ALA A 587 3.13 24.74 -4.13
N TYR A 588 3.91 23.86 -3.48
CA TYR A 588 4.58 24.15 -2.21
C TYR A 588 5.54 25.35 -2.30
N LEU A 589 6.32 25.45 -3.38
CA LEU A 589 7.29 26.54 -3.57
C LEU A 589 6.61 27.90 -3.86
N ALA A 590 5.45 27.87 -4.53
CA ALA A 590 4.71 29.08 -4.90
C ALA A 590 4.09 29.81 -3.72
N LEU A 591 3.72 29.09 -2.65
CA LEU A 591 3.16 29.67 -1.43
C LEU A 591 4.17 30.56 -0.69
N GLU A 592 3.69 31.40 0.23
CA GLU A 592 4.53 32.27 1.07
C GLU A 592 5.05 31.50 2.31
N PRO A 593 6.32 31.68 2.74
CA PRO A 593 6.80 31.08 3.99
C PRO A 593 5.90 31.51 5.16
N GLY A 594 5.49 30.57 6.01
CA GLY A 594 4.56 30.84 7.10
C GLY A 594 3.07 30.73 6.75
N THR A 595 2.72 30.41 5.50
CA THR A 595 1.32 30.06 5.15
C THR A 595 0.93 28.71 5.74
N SER A 596 -0.31 28.57 6.19
CA SER A 596 -0.87 27.30 6.63
C SER A 596 -1.22 26.44 5.41
N ILE A 597 -0.68 25.23 5.38
CA ILE A 597 -0.89 24.21 4.35
C ILE A 597 -1.47 22.95 4.99
N SER A 598 -2.21 22.18 4.23
CA SER A 598 -2.74 20.87 4.63
C SER A 598 -2.45 19.83 3.57
N TRP A 599 -2.46 18.58 4.00
CA TRP A 599 -2.25 17.42 3.13
C TRP A 599 -3.59 16.90 2.63
N MET A 600 -3.85 17.07 1.33
CA MET A 600 -5.08 16.60 0.72
C MET A 600 -4.84 15.24 0.07
N VAL A 601 -5.57 14.25 0.57
CA VAL A 601 -5.55 12.87 0.04
C VAL A 601 -6.53 12.75 -1.12
N ASP A 602 -6.13 12.01 -2.14
CA ASP A 602 -6.98 11.67 -3.28
C ASP A 602 -8.07 10.68 -2.82
N PRO A 603 -9.36 11.00 -2.95
CA PRO A 603 -10.42 10.12 -2.49
C PRO A 603 -10.68 8.93 -3.44
N VAL A 604 -10.15 8.97 -4.66
CA VAL A 604 -10.35 7.92 -5.69
C VAL A 604 -9.19 6.93 -5.69
N SER A 605 -7.97 7.40 -5.46
CA SER A 605 -6.78 6.54 -5.32
C SER A 605 -6.67 6.00 -3.90
N HIS A 606 -6.32 4.72 -3.74
CA HIS A 606 -5.89 4.21 -2.44
C HIS A 606 -4.72 5.05 -1.93
N CYS A 607 -4.90 5.62 -0.74
CA CYS A 607 -3.92 6.40 -0.02
C CYS A 607 -3.07 5.49 0.87
N CYS A 608 -1.76 5.69 0.93
CA CYS A 608 -0.93 4.99 1.90
C CYS A 608 -1.19 5.52 3.32
N SER A 609 -0.84 4.71 4.33
CA SER A 609 -0.98 5.09 5.75
C SER A 609 -0.25 6.38 6.11
N GLU A 610 0.94 6.63 5.53
CA GLU A 610 1.71 7.85 5.76
C GLU A 610 0.98 9.11 5.25
N CYS A 611 0.35 9.01 4.08
CA CYS A 611 -0.44 10.11 3.53
C CYS A 611 -1.74 10.33 4.32
N GLU A 612 -2.34 9.26 4.87
CA GLU A 612 -3.49 9.38 5.77
C GLU A 612 -3.08 10.09 7.06
N ASP A 613 -1.97 9.68 7.69
CA ASP A 613 -1.44 10.30 8.90
C ASP A 613 -1.13 11.80 8.70
N ASN A 614 -0.55 12.14 7.54
CA ASN A 614 -0.28 13.53 7.20
C ASN A 614 -1.55 14.35 6.98
N SER A 615 -2.61 13.75 6.45
CA SER A 615 -3.92 14.41 6.30
C SER A 615 -4.58 14.72 7.66
N LEU A 616 -4.37 13.85 8.65
CA LEU A 616 -4.92 14.00 10.00
C LEU A 616 -4.26 15.14 10.80
N ALA A 617 -3.07 15.60 10.38
CA ALA A 617 -2.39 16.75 10.97
C ALA A 617 -3.20 18.06 10.85
N GLY A 618 -4.07 18.15 9.84
CA GLY A 618 -4.81 19.36 9.49
C GLY A 618 -3.89 20.43 8.91
N MET A 619 -3.92 21.63 9.50
CA MET A 619 -3.10 22.77 9.04
C MET A 619 -1.72 22.76 9.70
N VAL A 620 -0.69 22.59 8.89
CA VAL A 620 0.73 22.71 9.24
C VAL A 620 1.29 24.00 8.64
N THR A 621 2.25 24.64 9.31
CA THR A 621 2.89 25.84 8.76
C THR A 621 3.88 25.43 7.69
N ARG A 622 3.85 26.08 6.53
CA ARG A 622 4.80 25.81 5.46
C ARG A 622 6.24 25.96 5.95
N GLY A 623 6.99 24.86 5.96
CA GLY A 623 8.37 24.77 6.43
C GLY A 623 8.51 23.88 7.67
N ASP A 624 7.41 23.62 8.38
CA ASP A 624 7.35 22.60 9.43
C ASP A 624 7.05 21.24 8.81
N ASP A 625 7.50 20.18 9.48
CA ASP A 625 7.27 18.80 9.05
C ASP A 625 5.85 18.33 9.41
N PHE A 626 5.25 17.54 8.54
CA PHE A 626 4.06 16.75 8.84
C PHE A 626 4.41 15.57 9.78
N PRO A 627 3.44 14.86 10.38
CA PRO A 627 3.68 13.79 11.35
C PRO A 627 4.68 12.71 10.91
N THR A 628 4.74 12.38 9.62
CA THR A 628 5.69 11.38 9.08
C THR A 628 7.09 11.94 8.82
N GLY A 629 7.31 13.25 9.02
CA GLY A 629 8.56 13.94 8.69
C GLY A 629 8.59 14.53 7.28
N ASP A 630 7.53 14.36 6.49
CA ASP A 630 7.44 14.95 5.15
C ASP A 630 7.17 16.45 5.19
N VAL A 631 7.77 17.22 4.29
CA VAL A 631 7.59 18.67 4.21
C VAL A 631 6.44 19.06 3.27
N HIS A 632 6.17 18.21 2.27
CA HIS A 632 5.07 18.40 1.32
C HIS A 632 4.69 17.05 0.67
N PRO A 633 3.45 16.90 0.18
CA PRO A 633 3.05 15.75 -0.62
C PRO A 633 3.76 15.73 -1.99
N PRO A 634 3.79 14.56 -2.66
CA PRO A 634 3.50 13.23 -2.11
C PRO A 634 4.64 12.75 -1.17
N ALA A 635 4.33 11.87 -0.20
CA ALA A 635 5.30 11.30 0.73
C ALA A 635 6.31 10.38 0.03
N HIS A 636 5.82 9.53 -0.86
CA HIS A 636 6.63 8.61 -1.65
C HIS A 636 6.06 8.42 -3.06
N ALA A 637 6.82 7.70 -3.90
CA ALA A 637 6.38 7.27 -5.23
C ALA A 637 5.05 6.48 -5.15
N GLY A 638 4.20 6.59 -6.17
CA GLY A 638 2.85 6.02 -6.20
C GLY A 638 1.76 6.88 -5.55
N CYS A 639 2.09 7.80 -4.63
CA CYS A 639 1.09 8.64 -4.00
C CYS A 639 0.61 9.77 -4.92
N ARG A 640 -0.68 10.10 -4.81
CA ARG A 640 -1.35 11.13 -5.62
C ARG A 640 -1.82 12.33 -4.78
N CYS A 641 -1.29 12.53 -3.58
CA CYS A 641 -1.71 13.62 -2.68
C CYS A 641 -1.32 15.02 -3.19
N LEU A 642 -2.03 16.04 -2.71
CA LEU A 642 -1.88 17.44 -3.10
C LEU A 642 -1.64 18.35 -1.90
N VAL A 643 -0.88 19.44 -2.13
CA VAL A 643 -0.81 20.56 -1.18
C VAL A 643 -2.12 21.34 -1.27
N CYS A 644 -2.85 21.48 -0.17
CA CYS A 644 -3.99 22.39 -0.09
C CYS A 644 -3.67 23.56 0.84
N PRO A 645 -3.55 24.80 0.33
CA PRO A 645 -3.48 25.98 1.17
C PRO A 645 -4.79 26.19 1.94
N ALA A 646 -4.69 26.82 3.11
CA ALA A 646 -5.81 27.17 3.98
C ALA A 646 -6.76 28.23 3.39
#